data_AF-A0A355M399-F1
#
_entry.id   AF-A0A355M399-F1
#
_cell.length_a   1.000
_cell.length_b   1.000
_cell.length_c   1.000
_cell.angle_alpha   90.00
_cell.angle_beta   90.00
_cell.angle_gamma   90.00
#
_symmetry.space_group_name_H-M   'P 1'
#
loop_
_entity.id
_entity.type
_entity.pdbx_description
1 polymer ?
#
loop_
_entity_poly.entity_id
_entity_poly.type
_entity_poly.pdbx_seq_one_letter_code
_entity_poly.pdbx_strand_id
1 'polypeptide(L)'
;MNIFPEGSLSVSLITTVWAGLFVICFFNLRLGWTISGLIVPGYLAPLLILKPWSAVAVIIEAVFTYLAVIGFSRFGEKTGLYSEVFGRDRFFFILLLSVAMRLLFDDAVFPWFTSILSQHLEIEFLYRDGLYSIGLVIVALTANQFWTSGLRRGLFQLAVTLTITFLIIKYILIGYTNFRLNELANVYENLATSILASPKAYIILLTTAFIASRMNLLYGWEFSGIAIPALLALLWYKPQEILISVAEAVIIYFIASLLLRTKFFSKMSIEGARKILFFFNIAFFYKLVLGFILPLFLTNIAPNDYYGFGYMLTSLIAIKMHDKGFGARIIGSTVITSAISIAAATLIGFSLTFLSKNEIPQPSPHPQKTIEMKTQKAWSNIPIRYSTGKPLPLLSSPFEKIEIKSNNRKLGIDELRFIDETIFVPLFKLSETSDKNLSTIELIMNKAAKAADYPGIKIMLFGNKAFSPDFIELKSSLESGSAASFYLRFNEGSNILLESDCHSIKSLCLMRLIESEFKPKVILLNGLFSRGDEGTIETETAKTYVKSSLFDLFNQISMREMDKLKDNLNIILVKTAPKKNNLNKNFVYVSSNTGAYSPDTLNEVQQKLINLLVNKSYSVKFVNGLPETSGLETDNLLSSRYLPMTKNTSMIVLWVSE
;
A
#
# COMPACT_ATOMS: atom_id res chain seq x y z
N MET A 1 7.14 1.24 30.02
CA MET A 1 8.22 2.24 30.17
C MET A 1 8.52 2.85 28.79
N ASN A 2 8.76 4.17 28.71
CA ASN A 2 9.10 4.84 27.45
C ASN A 2 10.60 4.71 27.18
N ILE A 3 11.00 3.56 26.62
CA ILE A 3 12.40 3.24 26.33
C ILE A 3 12.77 3.68 24.91
N PHE A 4 11.83 3.61 23.97
CA PHE A 4 12.06 3.97 22.58
C PHE A 4 11.56 5.38 22.27
N PRO A 5 12.25 6.16 21.42
CA PRO A 5 11.74 7.44 20.94
C PRO A 5 10.46 7.26 20.12
N GLU A 6 9.47 8.11 20.37
CA GLU A 6 8.16 8.09 19.68
C GLU A 6 8.31 8.42 18.19
N GLY A 7 7.51 7.74 17.35
CA GLY A 7 7.57 7.91 15.89
C GLY A 7 8.86 7.37 15.23
N SER A 8 9.73 6.69 15.99
CA SER A 8 11.01 6.20 15.52
C SER A 8 11.23 4.71 15.82
N LEU A 9 12.13 4.35 16.75
CA LEU A 9 12.40 2.95 17.12
C LEU A 9 11.18 2.25 17.77
N SER A 10 10.21 3.00 18.28
CA SER A 10 8.96 2.45 18.82
C SER A 10 8.09 1.77 17.76
N VAL A 11 8.33 2.05 16.46
CA VAL A 11 7.55 1.57 15.31
C VAL A 11 8.46 0.92 14.25
N SER A 12 9.73 0.66 14.59
CA SER A 12 10.73 0.25 13.61
C SER A 12 11.04 -1.24 13.62
N LEU A 13 11.23 -1.79 12.42
CA LEU A 13 11.79 -3.12 12.18
C LEU A 13 13.21 -3.29 12.75
N ILE A 14 13.93 -2.19 12.98
CA ILE A 14 15.27 -2.21 13.58
C ILE A 14 15.24 -2.90 14.95
N THR A 15 14.22 -2.63 15.76
CA THR A 15 14.09 -3.13 17.13
C THR A 15 13.81 -4.63 17.15
N THR A 16 12.99 -5.14 16.22
CA THR A 16 12.70 -6.57 16.11
C THR A 16 13.88 -7.35 15.52
N VAL A 17 14.61 -6.75 14.57
CA VAL A 17 15.86 -7.29 14.02
C VAL A 17 16.95 -7.36 15.08
N TRP A 18 17.08 -6.32 15.91
CA TRP A 18 18.00 -6.30 17.05
C TRP A 18 17.69 -7.46 18.02
N ALA A 19 16.43 -7.67 18.38
CA ALA A 19 16.04 -8.80 19.23
C ALA A 19 16.38 -10.16 18.58
N GLY A 20 16.08 -10.35 17.29
CA GLY A 20 16.41 -11.58 16.57
C GLY A 20 17.91 -11.86 16.47
N LEU A 21 18.72 -10.80 16.32
CA LEU A 21 20.17 -10.89 16.31
C LEU A 21 20.71 -11.44 17.64
N PHE A 22 20.22 -10.95 18.77
CA PHE A 22 20.60 -11.45 20.09
C PHE A 22 20.32 -12.94 20.23
N VAL A 23 19.15 -13.39 19.77
CA VAL A 23 18.77 -14.80 19.82
C VAL A 23 19.69 -15.66 18.97
N ILE A 24 19.94 -15.29 17.71
CA ILE A 24 20.82 -16.06 16.82
C ILE A 24 22.24 -16.10 17.36
N CYS A 25 22.78 -14.95 17.78
CA CYS A 25 24.13 -14.88 18.31
C CYS A 25 24.28 -15.64 19.64
N PHE A 26 23.26 -15.64 20.50
CA PHE A 26 23.23 -16.46 21.70
C PHE A 26 23.33 -17.95 21.36
N PHE A 27 22.52 -18.45 20.43
CA PHE A 27 22.56 -19.85 20.04
C PHE A 27 23.81 -20.23 19.23
N ASN A 28 24.37 -19.30 18.45
CA ASN A 28 25.67 -19.51 17.84
C ASN A 28 26.76 -19.68 18.90
N LEU A 29 26.83 -18.78 19.89
CA LEU A 29 27.85 -18.82 20.93
C LEU A 29 27.67 -20.00 21.90
N ARG A 30 26.44 -20.41 22.16
CA ARG A 30 26.13 -21.48 23.13
C ARG A 30 26.10 -22.88 22.51
N LEU A 31 25.54 -23.02 21.31
CA LEU A 31 25.27 -24.31 20.66
C LEU A 31 26.01 -24.48 19.32
N GLY A 32 26.83 -23.51 18.90
CA GLY A 32 27.58 -23.59 17.64
C GLY A 32 26.69 -23.58 16.39
N TRP A 33 25.49 -22.99 16.46
CA TRP A 33 24.59 -22.89 15.31
C TRP A 33 25.13 -21.98 14.22
N THR A 34 24.72 -22.16 12.97
CA THR A 34 25.23 -21.37 11.84
C THR A 34 24.74 -19.92 11.92
N ILE A 35 25.61 -18.96 11.57
CA ILE A 35 25.28 -17.51 11.54
C ILE A 35 24.70 -17.12 10.17
N SER A 36 24.00 -18.05 9.51
CA SER A 36 23.36 -17.79 8.21
C SER A 36 21.94 -17.26 8.45
N GLY A 37 21.47 -16.34 7.60
CA GLY A 37 20.13 -15.76 7.78
C GLY A 37 20.00 -14.88 9.03
N LEU A 38 21.07 -14.16 9.41
CA LEU A 38 21.18 -13.34 10.62
C LEU A 38 19.96 -12.46 10.94
N ILE A 39 19.24 -12.05 9.91
CA ILE A 39 18.17 -11.06 9.94
C ILE A 39 16.78 -11.74 9.98
N VAL A 40 16.70 -13.00 9.56
CA VAL A 40 15.46 -13.70 9.23
C VAL A 40 14.49 -13.76 10.42
N PRO A 41 14.89 -14.18 11.64
CA PRO A 41 13.95 -14.26 12.77
C PRO A 41 13.35 -12.92 13.16
N GLY A 42 14.13 -11.84 13.08
CA GLY A 42 13.68 -10.49 13.46
C GLY A 42 12.71 -9.85 12.48
N TYR A 43 12.67 -10.31 11.23
CA TYR A 43 11.65 -9.92 10.26
C TYR A 43 10.44 -10.86 10.24
N LEU A 44 10.67 -12.17 10.36
CA LEU A 44 9.58 -13.15 10.35
C LEU A 44 8.74 -13.10 11.62
N ALA A 45 9.31 -12.80 12.78
CA ALA A 45 8.57 -12.75 14.03
C ALA A 45 7.45 -11.68 14.05
N PRO A 46 7.70 -10.39 13.74
CA PRO A 46 6.61 -9.41 13.64
C PRO A 46 5.62 -9.75 12.53
N LEU A 47 6.08 -10.32 11.42
CA LEU A 47 5.19 -10.79 10.36
C LEU A 47 4.27 -11.93 10.84
N LEU A 48 4.79 -12.86 11.65
CA LEU A 48 4.02 -13.96 12.23
C LEU A 48 2.95 -13.44 13.21
N ILE A 49 3.21 -12.33 13.90
CA ILE A 49 2.26 -11.67 14.80
C ILE A 49 1.15 -10.98 14.00
N LEU A 50 1.50 -10.26 12.94
CA LEU A 50 0.56 -9.43 12.16
C LEU A 50 -0.22 -10.23 11.10
N LYS A 51 0.49 -11.05 10.32
CA LYS A 51 -0.02 -11.81 9.18
C LYS A 51 0.59 -13.23 9.20
N PRO A 52 0.05 -14.16 10.00
CA PRO A 52 0.65 -15.47 10.21
C PRO A 52 0.76 -16.30 8.92
N TRP A 53 -0.28 -16.29 8.07
CA TRP A 53 -0.29 -17.00 6.79
C TRP A 53 0.80 -16.52 5.83
N SER A 54 1.06 -15.21 5.84
CA SER A 54 2.14 -14.60 5.08
C SER A 54 3.52 -15.09 5.52
N ALA A 55 3.77 -15.18 6.83
CA ALA A 55 5.01 -15.72 7.35
C ALA A 55 5.20 -17.21 6.99
N VAL A 56 4.13 -18.00 7.07
CA VAL A 56 4.14 -19.41 6.68
C VAL A 56 4.45 -19.57 5.18
N ALA A 57 3.81 -18.76 4.33
CA ALA A 57 4.07 -18.78 2.89
C ALA A 57 5.54 -18.49 2.55
N VAL A 58 6.15 -17.49 3.20
CA VAL A 58 7.59 -17.18 3.03
C VAL A 58 8.49 -18.37 3.43
N ILE A 59 8.15 -19.07 4.51
CA ILE A 59 8.91 -20.27 4.92
C ILE A 59 8.75 -21.38 3.89
N ILE A 60 7.54 -21.61 3.38
CA ILE A 60 7.26 -22.61 2.34
C ILE A 60 8.06 -22.28 1.08
N GLU A 61 7.98 -21.05 0.58
CA GLU A 61 8.75 -20.59 -0.59
C GLU A 61 10.26 -20.79 -0.41
N ALA A 62 10.79 -20.53 0.80
CA ALA A 62 12.20 -20.75 1.09
C ALA A 62 12.59 -22.23 1.06
N VAL A 63 11.71 -23.12 1.53
CA VAL A 63 11.90 -24.58 1.41
C VAL A 63 11.91 -25.01 -0.05
N PHE A 64 10.95 -24.54 -0.86
CA PHE A 64 10.90 -24.86 -2.29
C PHE A 64 12.09 -24.30 -3.06
N THR A 65 12.51 -23.07 -2.74
CA THR A 65 13.73 -22.47 -3.29
C THR A 65 14.94 -23.33 -2.98
N TYR A 66 15.11 -23.74 -1.72
CA TYR A 66 16.19 -24.63 -1.32
C TYR A 66 16.16 -25.98 -2.07
N LEU A 67 14.99 -26.61 -2.19
CA LEU A 67 14.84 -27.87 -2.92
C LEU A 67 15.17 -27.72 -4.40
N ALA A 68 14.74 -26.61 -5.01
CA ALA A 68 15.04 -26.31 -6.40
C ALA A 68 16.55 -26.10 -6.59
N VAL A 69 17.23 -25.38 -5.69
CA VAL A 69 18.68 -25.19 -5.76
C VAL A 69 19.41 -26.54 -5.70
N ILE A 70 18.98 -27.44 -4.81
CA ILE A 70 19.53 -28.81 -4.74
C ILE A 70 19.27 -29.59 -6.02
N GLY A 71 18.05 -29.51 -6.55
CA GLY A 71 17.67 -30.17 -7.80
C GLY A 71 18.56 -29.73 -8.96
N PHE A 72 18.75 -28.42 -9.12
CA PHE A 72 19.65 -27.84 -10.10
C PHE A 72 21.12 -28.22 -9.87
N SER A 73 21.59 -28.24 -8.61
CA SER A 73 22.95 -28.67 -8.26
C SER A 73 23.22 -30.10 -8.73
N ARG A 74 22.33 -31.04 -8.39
CA ARG A 74 22.48 -32.46 -8.73
C ARG A 74 22.34 -32.71 -10.23
N PHE A 75 21.51 -31.93 -10.93
CA PHE A 75 21.37 -32.02 -12.38
C PHE A 75 22.62 -31.47 -13.09
N GLY A 76 23.17 -30.36 -12.60
CA GLY A 76 24.41 -29.75 -13.11
C GLY A 76 25.63 -30.66 -12.93
N GLU A 77 25.75 -31.37 -11.81
CA GLU A 77 26.82 -32.35 -11.57
C GLU A 77 26.79 -33.51 -12.58
N LYS A 78 25.60 -34.00 -12.96
CA LYS A 78 25.45 -35.11 -13.92
C LYS A 78 25.76 -34.72 -15.37
N THR A 79 25.64 -33.44 -15.71
CA THR A 79 25.76 -32.94 -17.09
C THR A 79 27.11 -32.28 -17.37
N GLY A 80 27.97 -32.10 -16.36
CA GLY A 80 29.32 -31.53 -16.50
C GLY A 80 29.36 -30.05 -16.88
N LEU A 81 28.20 -29.40 -17.09
CA LEU A 81 28.08 -28.04 -17.60
C LEU A 81 28.27 -26.94 -16.54
N TYR A 82 28.31 -27.27 -15.24
CA TYR A 82 28.11 -26.27 -14.17
C TYR A 82 29.03 -26.40 -12.94
N SER A 83 30.32 -26.69 -13.12
CA SER A 83 31.29 -26.71 -12.00
C SER A 83 31.60 -25.33 -11.38
N GLU A 84 31.40 -24.23 -12.14
CA GLU A 84 31.73 -22.86 -11.69
C GLU A 84 30.66 -22.18 -10.81
N VAL A 85 29.38 -22.57 -10.95
CA VAL A 85 28.25 -21.90 -10.25
C VAL A 85 28.24 -22.16 -8.74
N PHE A 86 28.81 -23.29 -8.31
CA PHE A 86 28.73 -23.77 -6.93
C PHE A 86 29.90 -23.37 -6.02
N GLY A 87 30.68 -22.38 -6.42
CA GLY A 87 31.72 -21.75 -5.59
C GLY A 87 31.23 -20.52 -4.82
N ARG A 88 31.94 -19.40 -4.99
CA ARG A 88 31.66 -18.12 -4.31
C ARG A 88 30.33 -17.47 -4.70
N ASP A 89 29.75 -17.90 -5.83
CA ASP A 89 28.54 -17.33 -6.45
C ASP A 89 27.26 -18.07 -6.04
N ARG A 90 27.35 -19.06 -5.13
CA ARG A 90 26.21 -19.85 -4.62
C ARG A 90 25.02 -18.99 -4.16
N PHE A 91 25.31 -17.86 -3.51
CA PHE A 91 24.28 -16.98 -2.97
C PHE A 91 23.53 -16.24 -4.08
N PHE A 92 24.23 -15.88 -5.16
CA PHE A 92 23.59 -15.31 -6.35
C PHE A 92 22.63 -16.32 -6.99
N PHE A 93 23.03 -17.59 -7.10
CA PHE A 93 22.14 -18.62 -7.64
C PHE A 93 20.90 -18.87 -6.77
N ILE A 94 21.08 -18.92 -5.44
CA ILE A 94 19.95 -19.00 -4.50
C ILE A 94 19.01 -17.80 -4.67
N LEU A 95 19.58 -16.59 -4.79
CA LEU A 95 18.81 -15.37 -5.01
C LEU A 95 18.03 -15.40 -6.33
N LEU A 96 18.67 -15.77 -7.44
CA LEU A 96 18.03 -15.88 -8.74
C LEU A 96 16.87 -16.88 -8.71
N LEU A 97 17.11 -18.07 -8.14
CA LEU A 97 16.08 -19.10 -8.07
C LEU A 97 14.95 -18.74 -7.11
N SER A 98 15.24 -17.96 -6.05
CA SER A 98 14.21 -17.43 -5.15
C SER A 98 13.24 -16.50 -5.89
N VAL A 99 13.72 -15.66 -6.81
CA VAL A 99 12.85 -14.80 -7.64
C VAL A 99 12.02 -15.64 -8.60
N ALA A 100 12.61 -16.64 -9.26
CA ALA A 100 11.87 -17.54 -10.14
C ALA A 100 10.77 -18.31 -9.39
N MET A 101 11.10 -18.87 -8.23
CA MET A 101 10.13 -19.55 -7.37
C MET A 101 9.04 -18.60 -6.90
N ARG A 102 9.40 -17.36 -6.52
CA ARG A 102 8.42 -16.34 -6.13
C ARG A 102 7.40 -16.08 -7.25
N LEU A 103 7.86 -15.86 -8.48
CA LEU A 103 6.98 -15.64 -9.63
C LEU A 103 6.05 -16.85 -9.87
N LEU A 104 6.59 -18.07 -9.81
CA LEU A 104 5.79 -19.30 -9.93
C LEU A 104 4.74 -19.44 -8.83
N PHE A 105 5.10 -19.12 -7.59
CA PHE A 105 4.20 -19.23 -6.45
C PHE A 105 3.10 -18.15 -6.47
N ASP A 106 3.46 -16.92 -6.83
CA ASP A 106 2.53 -15.79 -6.89
C ASP A 106 1.52 -15.95 -8.05
N ASP A 107 1.95 -16.43 -9.22
CA ASP A 107 1.09 -16.52 -10.41
C ASP A 107 0.30 -17.84 -10.51
N ALA A 108 0.87 -18.95 -10.07
CA ALA A 108 0.27 -20.28 -10.27
C ALA A 108 -0.05 -21.01 -8.96
N VAL A 109 0.94 -21.22 -8.09
CA VAL A 109 0.80 -22.17 -6.97
C VAL A 109 -0.18 -21.66 -5.91
N PHE A 110 -0.05 -20.42 -5.45
CA PHE A 110 -0.93 -19.89 -4.41
C PHE A 110 -2.36 -19.68 -4.92
N PRO A 111 -2.61 -19.07 -6.10
CA PRO A 111 -3.96 -18.98 -6.64
C PRO A 111 -4.64 -20.35 -6.76
N TRP A 112 -3.93 -21.36 -7.25
CA TRP A 112 -4.42 -22.73 -7.34
C TRP A 112 -4.70 -23.35 -5.95
N PHE A 113 -3.83 -23.12 -4.98
CA PHE A 113 -4.04 -23.61 -3.62
C PHE A 113 -5.24 -22.91 -2.94
N THR A 114 -5.38 -21.61 -3.14
CA THR A 114 -6.49 -20.82 -2.57
C THR A 114 -7.85 -21.24 -3.12
N SER A 115 -7.93 -21.59 -4.41
CA SER A 115 -9.19 -22.04 -5.02
C SER A 115 -9.64 -23.41 -4.51
N ILE A 116 -8.69 -24.31 -4.20
CA ILE A 116 -8.98 -25.61 -3.59
C ILE A 116 -9.44 -25.43 -2.14
N LEU A 117 -8.74 -24.58 -1.39
CA LEU A 117 -9.02 -24.38 0.04
C LEU A 117 -10.35 -23.67 0.28
N SER A 118 -10.69 -22.68 -0.55
CA SER A 118 -11.98 -21.98 -0.47
C SER A 118 -13.16 -22.89 -0.80
N GLN A 119 -12.97 -23.86 -1.71
CA GLN A 119 -14.00 -24.84 -2.07
C GLN A 119 -14.28 -25.89 -0.98
N HIS A 120 -13.30 -26.22 -0.13
CA HIS A 120 -13.42 -27.34 0.82
C HIS A 120 -13.48 -26.93 2.29
N LEU A 121 -12.94 -25.76 2.67
CA LEU A 121 -12.72 -25.40 4.07
C LEU A 121 -13.27 -24.02 4.47
N GLU A 122 -13.86 -23.25 3.55
CA GLU A 122 -14.35 -21.86 3.80
C GLU A 122 -13.28 -20.92 4.42
N ILE A 123 -11.99 -21.27 4.34
CA ILE A 123 -10.89 -20.44 4.83
C ILE A 123 -10.45 -19.49 3.71
N GLU A 124 -10.70 -18.20 3.88
CA GLU A 124 -10.19 -17.15 2.98
C GLU A 124 -8.68 -16.96 3.20
N PHE A 125 -7.88 -17.53 2.29
CA PHE A 125 -6.42 -17.41 2.31
C PHE A 125 -5.99 -16.07 1.69
N LEU A 126 -5.96 -15.00 2.48
CA LEU A 126 -5.46 -13.68 2.07
C LEU A 126 -3.92 -13.64 2.04
N TYR A 127 -3.34 -14.06 0.92
CA TYR A 127 -1.90 -14.00 0.66
C TYR A 127 -1.45 -12.74 -0.11
N ARG A 128 -2.39 -12.04 -0.79
CA ARG A 128 -2.07 -11.04 -1.83
C ARG A 128 -1.71 -9.63 -1.35
N ASP A 129 -1.92 -9.31 -0.06
CA ASP A 129 -1.90 -7.92 0.42
C ASP A 129 -0.61 -7.47 1.14
N GLY A 130 0.56 -7.60 0.49
CA GLY A 130 1.73 -6.79 0.90
C GLY A 130 3.03 -7.53 1.26
N LEU A 131 3.30 -8.69 0.66
CA LEU A 131 4.56 -9.43 0.87
C LEU A 131 5.62 -9.26 -0.22
N TYR A 132 5.28 -8.59 -1.33
CA TYR A 132 6.11 -8.54 -2.54
C TYR A 132 7.56 -8.08 -2.28
N SER A 133 7.77 -7.14 -1.34
CA SER A 133 9.09 -6.55 -1.13
C SER A 133 10.04 -7.34 -0.23
N ILE A 134 9.50 -7.86 0.87
CA ILE A 134 10.30 -8.34 1.99
C ILE A 134 10.52 -9.86 1.87
N GLY A 135 9.59 -10.56 1.22
CA GLY A 135 9.73 -11.96 0.86
C GLY A 135 10.99 -12.23 0.05
N LEU A 136 11.31 -11.43 -0.98
CA LEU A 136 12.43 -11.74 -1.88
C LEU A 136 13.78 -11.95 -1.18
N VAL A 137 14.18 -10.99 -0.33
CA VAL A 137 15.47 -11.09 0.35
C VAL A 137 15.41 -12.13 1.48
N ILE A 138 14.29 -12.21 2.19
CA ILE A 138 14.12 -13.16 3.31
C ILE A 138 14.07 -14.61 2.82
N VAL A 139 13.36 -14.89 1.74
CA VAL A 139 13.28 -16.22 1.12
C VAL A 139 14.67 -16.69 0.72
N ALA A 140 15.44 -15.85 0.02
CA ALA A 140 16.82 -16.16 -0.37
C ALA A 140 17.73 -16.40 0.85
N LEU A 141 17.65 -15.55 1.89
CA LEU A 141 18.44 -15.71 3.11
C LEU A 141 18.06 -16.97 3.89
N THR A 142 16.77 -17.30 3.96
CA THR A 142 16.25 -18.50 4.63
C THR A 142 16.65 -19.77 3.88
N ALA A 143 16.54 -19.77 2.55
CA ALA A 143 17.03 -20.85 1.71
C ALA A 143 18.55 -21.04 1.85
N ASN A 144 19.32 -19.95 1.92
CA ASN A 144 20.76 -20.01 2.17
C ASN A 144 21.10 -20.54 3.59
N GLN A 145 20.25 -20.27 4.59
CA GLN A 145 20.38 -20.90 5.89
C GLN A 145 20.21 -22.42 5.78
N PHE A 146 19.14 -22.89 5.12
CA PHE A 146 18.89 -24.31 4.88
C PHE A 146 20.01 -25.00 4.09
N TRP A 147 20.64 -24.31 3.14
CA TRP A 147 21.83 -24.81 2.45
C TRP A 147 22.96 -25.12 3.41
N THR A 148 23.29 -24.20 4.33
CA THR A 148 24.42 -24.38 5.25
C THR A 148 24.17 -25.43 6.34
N SER A 149 22.96 -25.53 6.86
CA SER A 149 22.62 -26.41 7.98
C SER A 149 21.98 -27.73 7.56
N GLY A 150 21.52 -27.84 6.31
CA GLY A 150 20.57 -28.87 5.84
C GLY A 150 19.13 -28.51 6.20
N LEU A 151 18.15 -29.06 5.46
CA LEU A 151 16.72 -28.74 5.62
C LEU A 151 16.19 -29.02 7.03
N ARG A 152 16.39 -30.24 7.54
CA ARG A 152 15.82 -30.64 8.85
C ARG A 152 16.39 -29.82 10.00
N ARG A 153 17.72 -29.74 10.08
CA ARG A 153 18.40 -28.97 11.14
C ARG A 153 18.18 -27.47 10.97
N GLY A 154 18.15 -26.96 9.73
CA GLY A 154 17.89 -25.56 9.44
C GLY A 154 16.48 -25.13 9.78
N LEU A 155 15.47 -25.94 9.45
CA LEU A 155 14.08 -25.68 9.80
C LEU A 155 13.88 -25.75 11.32
N PHE A 156 14.52 -26.69 12.01
CA PHE A 156 14.53 -26.73 13.47
C PHE A 156 15.18 -25.48 14.10
N GLN A 157 16.36 -25.08 13.61
CA GLN A 157 17.05 -23.87 14.08
C GLN A 157 16.22 -22.60 13.82
N LEU A 158 15.63 -22.50 12.63
CA LEU A 158 14.73 -21.40 12.28
C LEU A 158 13.51 -21.39 13.20
N ALA A 159 12.86 -22.53 13.42
CA ALA A 159 11.69 -22.63 14.30
C ALA A 159 12.05 -22.17 15.72
N VAL A 160 13.14 -22.67 16.31
CA VAL A 160 13.53 -22.30 17.68
C VAL A 160 13.89 -20.81 17.78
N THR A 161 14.73 -20.30 16.86
CA THR A 161 15.12 -18.89 16.87
C THR A 161 13.93 -17.96 16.61
N LEU A 162 13.04 -18.33 15.69
CA LEU A 162 11.81 -17.60 15.39
C LEU A 162 10.85 -17.60 16.57
N THR A 163 10.60 -18.75 17.20
CA THR A 163 9.72 -18.85 18.37
C THR A 163 10.25 -18.02 19.53
N ILE A 164 11.54 -18.09 19.85
CA ILE A 164 12.11 -17.31 20.94
C ILE A 164 12.07 -15.80 20.63
N THR A 165 12.41 -15.41 19.40
CA THR A 165 12.30 -14.01 18.96
C THR A 165 10.84 -13.52 19.03
N PHE A 166 9.89 -14.36 18.62
CA PHE A 166 8.46 -14.08 18.73
C PHE A 166 8.03 -13.89 20.19
N LEU A 167 8.47 -14.75 21.12
CA LEU A 167 8.16 -14.61 22.54
C LEU A 167 8.75 -13.33 23.13
N ILE A 168 9.99 -12.98 22.77
CA ILE A 168 10.64 -11.74 23.20
C ILE A 168 9.86 -10.53 22.69
N ILE A 169 9.51 -10.48 21.40
CA ILE A 169 8.77 -9.35 20.85
C ILE A 169 7.38 -9.26 21.49
N LYS A 170 6.63 -10.36 21.53
CA LYS A 170 5.24 -10.38 21.99
C LYS A 170 5.09 -10.11 23.48
N TYR A 171 5.92 -10.70 24.32
CA TYR A 171 5.76 -10.62 25.77
C TYR A 171 6.69 -9.59 26.42
N ILE A 172 7.88 -9.35 25.87
CA ILE A 172 8.84 -8.42 26.46
C ILE A 172 8.71 -7.03 25.83
N LEU A 173 8.89 -6.91 24.51
CA LEU A 173 8.86 -5.59 23.86
C LEU A 173 7.46 -4.97 23.93
N ILE A 174 6.42 -5.66 23.45
CA ILE A 174 5.05 -5.11 23.48
C ILE A 174 4.54 -4.98 24.93
N GLY A 175 4.87 -5.94 25.79
CA GLY A 175 4.33 -5.98 27.15
C GLY A 175 4.93 -4.94 28.10
N TYR A 176 6.24 -4.67 28.01
CA TYR A 176 6.95 -3.84 28.99
C TYR A 176 7.44 -2.50 28.44
N THR A 177 7.49 -2.32 27.12
CA THR A 177 8.00 -1.11 26.46
C THR A 177 6.92 -0.39 25.67
N ASN A 178 7.22 0.80 25.16
CA ASN A 178 6.32 1.58 24.30
C ASN A 178 6.37 1.16 22.82
N PHE A 179 6.71 -0.10 22.52
CA PHE A 179 6.79 -0.62 21.16
C PHE A 179 5.40 -0.91 20.57
N ARG A 180 5.07 -0.31 19.42
CA ARG A 180 3.75 -0.39 18.77
C ARG A 180 3.82 -1.18 17.48
N LEU A 181 3.23 -2.37 17.49
CA LEU A 181 3.27 -3.30 16.36
C LEU A 181 2.21 -2.99 15.28
N ASN A 182 1.12 -2.30 15.62
CA ASN A 182 0.08 -1.93 14.66
C ASN A 182 0.58 -0.89 13.65
N GLU A 183 1.36 0.09 14.10
CA GLU A 183 1.96 1.09 13.22
C GLU A 183 3.08 0.48 12.34
N LEU A 184 3.74 -0.59 12.81
CA LEU A 184 4.69 -1.39 12.01
C LEU A 184 3.98 -2.06 10.82
N ALA A 185 2.72 -2.48 10.97
CA ALA A 185 1.93 -3.03 9.86
C ALA A 185 1.76 -2.03 8.72
N ASN A 186 1.57 -0.76 9.05
CA ASN A 186 1.49 0.33 8.07
C ASN A 186 2.83 0.53 7.35
N VAL A 187 3.96 0.38 8.06
CA VAL A 187 5.30 0.39 7.45
C VAL A 187 5.48 -0.78 6.48
N TYR A 188 5.00 -1.98 6.82
CA TYR A 188 5.01 -3.14 5.93
C TYR A 188 4.16 -2.92 4.67
N GLU A 189 2.95 -2.37 4.82
CA GLU A 189 2.04 -2.05 3.71
C GLU A 189 2.63 -0.95 2.81
N ASN A 190 3.25 0.07 3.39
CA ASN A 190 3.92 1.17 2.67
C ASN A 190 5.18 0.69 1.93
N LEU A 191 6.00 -0.18 2.53
CA LEU A 191 7.18 -0.76 1.86
C LEU A 191 6.77 -1.66 0.69
N ALA A 192 5.70 -2.44 0.85
CA ALA A 192 5.18 -3.32 -0.21
C ALA A 192 4.61 -2.52 -1.39
N THR A 193 3.97 -1.37 -1.13
CA THR A 193 3.39 -0.51 -2.16
C THR A 193 4.43 0.41 -2.82
N SER A 194 5.43 0.90 -2.08
CA SER A 194 6.38 1.92 -2.56
C SER A 194 7.60 1.38 -3.33
N ILE A 195 8.22 0.27 -2.90
CA ILE A 195 9.58 -0.09 -3.37
C ILE A 195 9.57 -1.30 -4.31
N LEU A 196 8.66 -2.28 -4.17
CA LEU A 196 8.74 -3.56 -4.89
C LEU A 196 7.46 -4.03 -5.59
N ALA A 197 6.42 -3.22 -5.64
CA ALA A 197 5.27 -3.50 -6.51
C ALA A 197 5.62 -3.38 -8.02
N SER A 198 6.82 -2.90 -8.36
CA SER A 198 7.25 -2.76 -9.76
C SER A 198 8.31 -3.82 -10.15
N PRO A 199 8.14 -4.52 -11.29
CA PRO A 199 9.14 -5.43 -11.87
C PRO A 199 10.55 -4.84 -11.98
N LYS A 200 10.65 -3.51 -12.02
CA LYS A 200 11.90 -2.74 -12.04
C LYS A 200 12.83 -3.06 -10.86
N ALA A 201 12.29 -3.24 -9.66
CA ALA A 201 13.11 -3.53 -8.47
C ALA A 201 13.78 -4.91 -8.55
N TYR A 202 13.07 -5.91 -9.11
CA TYR A 202 13.64 -7.23 -9.38
C TYR A 202 14.78 -7.18 -10.37
N ILE A 203 14.60 -6.42 -11.46
CA ILE A 203 15.64 -6.23 -12.48
C ILE A 203 16.87 -5.57 -11.86
N ILE A 204 16.70 -4.50 -11.07
CA ILE A 204 17.81 -3.81 -10.41
C ILE A 204 18.55 -4.74 -9.45
N LEU A 205 17.83 -5.46 -8.60
CA LEU A 205 18.42 -6.32 -7.60
C LEU A 205 19.20 -7.47 -8.23
N LEU A 206 18.62 -8.16 -9.22
CA LEU A 206 19.28 -9.27 -9.91
C LEU A 206 20.45 -8.81 -10.77
N THR A 207 20.29 -7.72 -11.53
CA THR A 207 21.36 -7.16 -12.36
C THR A 207 22.53 -6.70 -11.51
N THR A 208 22.26 -6.01 -10.40
CA THR A 208 23.31 -5.58 -9.47
C THR A 208 23.98 -6.76 -8.80
N ALA A 209 23.21 -7.77 -8.39
CA ALA A 209 23.78 -8.95 -7.79
C ALA A 209 24.70 -9.69 -8.78
N PHE A 210 24.30 -9.78 -10.04
CA PHE A 210 25.12 -10.37 -11.10
C PHE A 210 26.41 -9.58 -11.35
N ILE A 211 26.31 -8.26 -11.51
CA ILE A 211 27.47 -7.39 -11.74
C ILE A 211 28.41 -7.41 -10.54
N ALA A 212 27.89 -7.32 -9.31
CA ALA A 212 28.70 -7.42 -8.10
C ALA A 212 29.40 -8.78 -7.99
N SER A 213 28.74 -9.88 -8.38
CA SER A 213 29.37 -11.20 -8.47
C SER A 213 30.57 -11.19 -9.43
N ARG A 214 30.38 -10.63 -10.64
CA ARG A 214 31.43 -10.54 -11.65
C ARG A 214 32.56 -9.60 -11.26
N MET A 215 32.27 -8.44 -10.69
CA MET A 215 33.28 -7.48 -10.21
C MET A 215 34.12 -8.07 -9.07
N ASN A 216 33.50 -8.89 -8.21
CA ASN A 216 34.23 -9.64 -7.20
C ASN A 216 35.18 -10.67 -7.84
N LEU A 217 34.80 -11.31 -8.96
CA LEU A 217 35.63 -12.32 -9.66
C LEU A 217 36.78 -11.67 -10.42
N LEU A 218 36.50 -10.64 -11.21
CA LEU A 218 37.47 -10.01 -12.10
C LEU A 218 38.45 -9.10 -11.37
N TYR A 219 37.96 -8.29 -10.43
CA TYR A 219 38.77 -7.25 -9.78
C TYR A 219 39.12 -7.58 -8.33
N GLY A 220 38.65 -8.73 -7.81
CA GLY A 220 38.83 -9.10 -6.39
C GLY A 220 38.15 -8.14 -5.42
N TRP A 221 37.13 -7.38 -5.87
CA TRP A 221 36.43 -6.44 -5.00
C TRP A 221 35.57 -7.21 -3.98
N GLU A 222 35.96 -7.14 -2.71
CA GLU A 222 35.24 -7.80 -1.62
C GLU A 222 34.10 -6.91 -1.08
N PHE A 223 32.87 -7.20 -1.49
CA PHE A 223 31.67 -6.51 -0.98
C PHE A 223 31.07 -7.16 0.26
N SER A 224 31.66 -8.26 0.77
CA SER A 224 31.17 -9.01 1.93
C SER A 224 29.75 -9.56 1.83
N GLY A 225 29.29 -9.70 0.59
CA GLY A 225 27.96 -10.13 0.25
C GLY A 225 27.49 -9.35 -0.98
N ILE A 226 27.06 -10.09 -1.99
CA ILE A 226 26.53 -9.54 -3.24
C ILE A 226 25.26 -8.68 -2.97
N ALA A 227 24.59 -8.92 -1.84
CA ALA A 227 23.41 -8.17 -1.41
C ALA A 227 23.71 -6.71 -1.03
N ILE A 228 24.90 -6.37 -0.52
CA ILE A 228 25.21 -5.00 -0.05
C ILE A 228 25.17 -4.00 -1.23
N PRO A 229 25.89 -4.22 -2.35
CA PRO A 229 25.75 -3.38 -3.54
C PRO A 229 24.34 -3.40 -4.13
N ALA A 230 23.65 -4.54 -4.10
CA ALA A 230 22.30 -4.67 -4.65
C ALA A 230 21.25 -3.84 -3.90
N LEU A 231 21.33 -3.83 -2.57
CA LEU A 231 20.49 -2.98 -1.73
C LEU A 231 20.84 -1.50 -1.91
N LEU A 232 22.14 -1.17 -2.03
CA LEU A 232 22.59 0.18 -2.30
C LEU A 232 22.13 0.69 -3.69
N ALA A 233 22.05 -0.19 -4.69
CA ALA A 233 21.57 0.14 -6.02
C ALA A 233 20.12 0.64 -6.01
N LEU A 234 19.26 0.06 -5.17
CA LEU A 234 17.88 0.49 -5.02
C LEU A 234 17.76 1.92 -4.46
N LEU A 235 18.77 2.41 -3.75
CA LEU A 235 18.78 3.74 -3.14
C LEU A 235 19.18 4.86 -4.05
N TRP A 236 19.63 4.58 -5.28
CA TRP A 236 19.99 5.66 -6.20
C TRP A 236 18.80 6.53 -6.61
N TYR A 237 17.57 6.07 -6.38
CA TYR A 237 16.37 6.92 -6.49
C TYR A 237 16.23 7.92 -5.34
N LYS A 238 16.95 7.72 -4.24
CA LYS A 238 17.01 8.60 -3.06
C LYS A 238 18.46 8.80 -2.62
N PRO A 239 19.25 9.60 -3.35
CA PRO A 239 20.70 9.73 -3.12
C PRO A 239 21.04 10.23 -1.70
N GLN A 240 20.15 10.98 -1.07
CA GLN A 240 20.31 11.42 0.32
C GLN A 240 20.40 10.24 1.30
N GLU A 241 19.63 9.17 1.10
CA GLU A 241 19.66 7.98 1.97
C GLU A 241 21.01 7.24 1.83
N ILE A 242 21.64 7.25 0.65
CA ILE A 242 22.99 6.70 0.45
C ILE A 242 24.01 7.47 1.30
N LEU A 243 23.98 8.81 1.22
CA LEU A 243 24.91 9.66 1.97
C LEU A 243 24.76 9.47 3.48
N ILE A 244 23.51 9.46 3.97
CA ILE A 244 23.21 9.21 5.39
C ILE A 244 23.71 7.82 5.81
N SER A 245 23.49 6.80 4.99
CA SER A 245 23.95 5.43 5.28
C SER A 245 25.46 5.31 5.36
N VAL A 246 26.19 5.95 4.44
CA VAL A 246 27.65 5.97 4.45
C VAL A 246 28.17 6.75 5.65
N ALA A 247 27.60 7.92 5.95
CA ALA A 247 27.96 8.73 7.10
C ALA A 247 27.74 7.96 8.41
N GLU A 248 26.58 7.32 8.57
CA GLU A 248 26.27 6.49 9.73
C GLU A 248 27.26 5.31 9.87
N ALA A 249 27.58 4.61 8.77
CA ALA A 249 28.56 3.52 8.81
C ALA A 249 29.94 4.00 9.28
N VAL A 250 30.38 5.18 8.82
CA VAL A 250 31.64 5.80 9.24
C VAL A 250 31.61 6.15 10.73
N ILE A 251 30.51 6.75 11.23
CA ILE A 251 30.33 7.08 12.65
C ILE A 251 30.40 5.81 13.51
N ILE A 252 29.65 4.77 13.14
CA ILE A 252 29.66 3.47 13.85
C ILE A 252 31.08 2.89 13.86
N TYR A 253 31.78 2.92 12.72
CA TYR A 253 33.16 2.44 12.62
C TYR A 253 34.10 3.17 13.58
N PHE A 254 34.03 4.52 13.64
CA PHE A 254 34.87 5.31 14.54
C PHE A 254 34.57 5.03 16.01
N ILE A 255 33.29 5.02 16.39
CA ILE A 255 32.87 4.72 17.77
C ILE A 255 33.32 3.31 18.17
N ALA A 256 33.09 2.31 17.31
CA ALA A 256 33.52 0.93 17.56
C ALA A 256 35.04 0.81 17.71
N SER A 257 35.80 1.45 16.82
CA SER A 257 37.26 1.45 16.86
C SER A 257 37.80 2.11 18.12
N LEU A 258 37.16 3.19 18.59
CA LEU A 258 37.53 3.87 19.82
C LEU A 258 37.21 3.00 21.06
N LEU A 259 36.01 2.40 21.10
CA LEU A 259 35.59 1.52 22.19
C LEU A 259 36.47 0.27 22.29
N LEU A 260 36.85 -0.35 21.18
CA LEU A 260 37.73 -1.53 21.17
C LEU A 260 39.15 -1.22 21.68
N ARG A 261 39.59 0.04 21.61
CA ARG A 261 40.89 0.49 22.17
C ARG A 261 40.85 0.75 23.67
N THR A 262 39.67 0.78 24.29
CA THR A 262 39.56 1.00 25.74
C THR A 262 40.10 -0.19 26.54
N LYS A 263 40.58 0.08 27.76
CA LYS A 263 41.17 -0.95 28.65
C LYS A 263 40.23 -2.12 28.97
N PHE A 264 38.92 -1.91 28.86
CA PHE A 264 37.92 -2.94 29.11
C PHE A 264 37.84 -3.96 27.96
N PHE A 265 37.79 -3.47 26.72
CA PHE A 265 37.63 -4.33 25.54
C PHE A 265 38.96 -4.82 24.96
N SER A 266 40.08 -4.15 25.25
CA SER A 266 41.39 -4.54 24.71
C SER A 266 41.87 -5.93 25.16
N LYS A 267 41.33 -6.46 26.25
CA LYS A 267 41.64 -7.80 26.78
C LYS A 267 40.65 -8.88 26.34
N MET A 268 39.58 -8.52 25.63
CA MET A 268 38.53 -9.45 25.22
C MET A 268 38.72 -9.87 23.76
N SER A 269 38.63 -11.17 23.46
CA SER A 269 38.57 -11.67 22.08
C SER A 269 37.17 -11.45 21.49
N ILE A 270 37.02 -10.38 20.71
CA ILE A 270 35.79 -10.02 20.00
C ILE A 270 35.90 -10.48 18.54
N GLU A 271 35.49 -11.73 18.31
CA GLU A 271 35.47 -12.36 16.99
C GLU A 271 34.09 -12.99 16.69
N GLY A 272 33.82 -13.28 15.41
CA GLY A 272 32.59 -13.94 14.97
C GLY A 272 31.31 -13.25 15.41
N ALA A 273 30.38 -13.99 16.03
CA ALA A 273 29.09 -13.47 16.50
C ALA A 273 29.23 -12.35 17.53
N ARG A 274 30.27 -12.35 18.37
CA ARG A 274 30.51 -11.28 19.36
C ARG A 274 30.79 -9.96 18.66
N LYS A 275 31.57 -9.99 17.59
CA LYS A 275 31.87 -8.80 16.78
C LYS A 275 30.63 -8.25 16.10
N ILE A 276 29.81 -9.12 15.52
CA ILE A 276 28.54 -8.73 14.91
C ILE A 276 27.66 -8.03 15.96
N LEU A 277 27.41 -8.67 17.11
CA LEU A 277 26.63 -8.07 18.19
C LEU A 277 27.19 -6.72 18.66
N PHE A 278 28.51 -6.59 18.77
CA PHE A 278 29.15 -5.36 19.23
C PHE A 278 28.85 -4.17 18.31
N PHE A 279 29.11 -4.32 17.01
CA PHE A 279 28.83 -3.26 16.03
C PHE A 279 27.33 -2.95 15.93
N PHE A 280 26.48 -3.98 16.00
CA PHE A 280 25.04 -3.79 15.99
C PHE A 280 24.51 -3.05 17.21
N ASN A 281 25.04 -3.32 18.40
CA ASN A 281 24.65 -2.60 19.61
C ASN A 281 25.06 -1.13 19.55
N ILE A 282 26.24 -0.84 19.00
CA ILE A 282 26.68 0.55 18.78
C ILE A 282 25.74 1.26 17.81
N ALA A 283 25.39 0.62 16.69
CA ALA A 283 24.47 1.18 15.71
C ALA A 283 23.07 1.39 16.30
N PHE A 284 22.56 0.42 17.05
CA PHE A 284 21.25 0.52 17.71
C PHE A 284 21.24 1.66 18.73
N PHE A 285 22.28 1.75 19.56
CA PHE A 285 22.41 2.81 20.55
C PHE A 285 22.56 4.19 19.90
N TYR A 286 23.36 4.30 18.83
CA TYR A 286 23.49 5.51 18.03
C TYR A 286 22.12 5.98 17.52
N LYS A 287 21.32 5.08 16.92
CA LYS A 287 19.97 5.41 16.45
C LYS A 287 19.03 5.79 17.58
N LEU A 288 19.12 5.11 18.72
CA LEU A 288 18.31 5.42 19.91
C LEU A 288 18.61 6.84 20.40
N VAL A 289 19.88 7.20 20.55
CA VAL A 289 20.30 8.56 20.93
C VAL A 289 19.82 9.58 19.89
N LEU A 290 20.04 9.30 18.61
CA LEU A 290 19.65 10.19 17.52
C LEU A 290 18.12 10.37 17.44
N GLY A 291 17.35 9.33 17.74
CA GLY A 291 15.88 9.40 17.77
C GLY A 291 15.31 10.21 18.94
N PHE A 292 16.04 10.31 20.07
CA PHE A 292 15.66 11.23 21.15
C PHE A 292 16.14 12.66 20.90
N ILE A 293 17.29 12.83 20.24
CA ILE A 293 17.90 14.13 19.97
C ILE A 293 17.17 14.86 18.83
N LEU A 294 16.92 14.20 17.70
CA LEU A 294 16.36 14.84 16.51
C LEU A 294 15.05 15.61 16.76
N PRO A 295 14.04 15.05 17.46
CA PRO A 295 12.80 15.77 17.73
C PRO A 295 12.99 17.05 18.54
N LEU A 296 14.08 17.17 19.30
CA LEU A 296 14.40 18.38 20.07
C LEU A 296 14.90 19.53 19.19
N PHE A 297 15.47 19.21 18.03
CA PHE A 297 16.05 20.21 17.10
C PHE A 297 15.21 20.41 15.85
N LEU A 298 14.43 19.42 15.43
CA LEU A 298 13.65 19.41 14.20
C LEU A 298 12.23 18.90 14.48
N THR A 299 11.29 19.80 14.74
CA THR A 299 9.91 19.48 15.15
C THR A 299 9.04 18.91 14.02
N ASN A 300 9.49 19.01 12.76
CA ASN A 300 8.64 18.80 11.57
C ASN A 300 9.11 17.66 10.64
N ILE A 301 10.03 16.80 11.09
CA ILE A 301 10.57 15.70 10.26
C ILE A 301 10.56 14.40 11.04
N ALA A 302 10.13 13.31 10.39
CA ALA A 302 10.15 11.98 10.98
C ALA A 302 11.62 11.55 11.25
N PRO A 303 11.99 11.19 12.49
CA PRO A 303 13.37 10.80 12.81
C PRO A 303 13.89 9.61 11.99
N ASN A 304 12.98 8.77 11.48
CA ASN A 304 13.31 7.64 10.63
C ASN A 304 13.95 8.03 9.28
N ASP A 305 13.70 9.23 8.77
CA ASP A 305 14.26 9.71 7.49
C ASP A 305 15.77 9.98 7.58
N TYR A 306 16.29 10.11 8.81
CA TYR A 306 17.71 10.33 9.09
C TYR A 306 18.45 9.06 9.49
N TYR A 307 17.78 7.92 9.50
CA TYR A 307 18.45 6.64 9.70
C TYR A 307 19.01 6.13 8.36
N GLY A 308 20.22 5.57 8.40
CA GLY A 308 20.78 4.91 7.23
C GLY A 308 19.89 3.76 6.78
N PHE A 309 19.77 3.62 5.47
CA PHE A 309 18.97 2.61 4.81
C PHE A 309 19.49 1.21 5.08
N GLY A 310 18.55 0.29 5.24
CA GLY A 310 18.84 -1.10 5.57
C GLY A 310 19.26 -1.19 7.03
N TYR A 311 18.39 -1.78 7.84
CA TYR A 311 18.55 -1.90 9.30
C TYR A 311 19.90 -2.50 9.74
N MET A 312 20.57 -3.20 8.83
CA MET A 312 21.83 -3.90 9.03
C MET A 312 22.97 -3.40 8.14
N LEU A 313 22.67 -2.64 7.09
CA LEU A 313 23.63 -2.30 6.04
C LEU A 313 24.79 -1.46 6.61
N THR A 314 24.47 -0.44 7.40
CA THR A 314 25.46 0.47 7.99
C THR A 314 26.39 -0.24 8.97
N SER A 315 25.86 -1.15 9.78
CA SER A 315 26.66 -1.97 10.70
C SER A 315 27.56 -2.98 9.97
N LEU A 316 27.06 -3.63 8.90
CA LEU A 316 27.86 -4.56 8.10
C LEU A 316 28.99 -3.84 7.36
N ILE A 317 28.72 -2.66 6.79
CA ILE A 317 29.73 -1.80 6.19
C ILE A 317 30.77 -1.40 7.24
N ALA A 318 30.35 -0.98 8.43
CA ALA A 318 31.25 -0.58 9.52
C ALA A 318 32.15 -1.73 10.02
N ILE A 319 31.60 -2.95 10.18
CA ILE A 319 32.39 -4.15 10.51
C ILE A 319 33.50 -4.35 9.48
N LYS A 320 33.21 -4.10 8.20
CA LYS A 320 34.16 -4.32 7.11
C LYS A 320 35.21 -3.24 6.97
N MET A 321 34.85 -2.00 7.24
CA MET A 321 35.84 -0.94 7.43
C MET A 321 36.84 -1.32 8.51
N HIS A 322 36.36 -1.90 9.62
CA HIS A 322 37.22 -2.38 10.70
C HIS A 322 38.04 -3.61 10.33
N ASP A 323 37.48 -4.61 9.64
CA ASP A 323 38.21 -5.83 9.28
C ASP A 323 39.42 -5.54 8.36
N LYS A 324 39.28 -4.58 7.46
CA LYS A 324 40.25 -4.36 6.37
C LYS A 324 41.11 -3.12 6.55
N GLY A 325 40.82 -2.25 7.53
CA GLY A 325 41.57 -1.00 7.80
C GLY A 325 41.43 0.09 6.73
N PHE A 326 40.97 -0.23 5.51
CA PHE A 326 40.82 0.67 4.37
C PHE A 326 39.36 0.88 3.99
N GLY A 327 38.61 1.61 4.83
CA GLY A 327 37.17 1.84 4.64
C GLY A 327 36.79 2.52 3.32
N ALA A 328 37.60 3.47 2.85
CA ALA A 328 37.32 4.24 1.63
C ALA A 328 37.27 3.36 0.35
N ARG A 329 38.13 2.33 0.27
CA ARG A 329 38.18 1.42 -0.88
C ARG A 329 36.92 0.54 -0.94
N ILE A 330 36.42 0.10 0.21
CA ILE A 330 35.21 -0.75 0.32
C ILE A 330 33.96 0.06 0.01
N ILE A 331 33.84 1.27 0.56
CA ILE A 331 32.73 2.18 0.21
C ILE A 331 32.77 2.46 -1.28
N GLY A 332 33.93 2.90 -1.80
CA GLY A 332 34.09 3.27 -3.20
C GLY A 332 33.72 2.13 -4.14
N SER A 333 34.25 0.92 -3.93
CA SER A 333 33.92 -0.22 -4.77
C SER A 333 32.43 -0.57 -4.72
N THR A 334 31.81 -0.53 -3.54
CA THR A 334 30.38 -0.83 -3.35
C THR A 334 29.50 0.22 -4.06
N VAL A 335 29.79 1.50 -3.87
CA VAL A 335 29.06 2.62 -4.48
C VAL A 335 29.21 2.59 -6.01
N ILE A 336 30.43 2.44 -6.52
CA ILE A 336 30.70 2.36 -7.98
C ILE A 336 29.95 1.16 -8.59
N THR A 337 30.05 -0.02 -7.96
CA THR A 337 29.36 -1.21 -8.43
C THR A 337 27.85 -0.99 -8.47
N SER A 338 27.27 -0.38 -7.43
CA SER A 338 25.84 -0.07 -7.38
C SER A 338 25.42 0.93 -8.47
N ALA A 339 26.25 1.96 -8.74
CA ALA A 339 26.00 2.99 -9.75
C ALA A 339 26.01 2.42 -11.18
N ILE A 340 27.03 1.62 -11.50
CA ILE A 340 27.12 0.93 -12.79
C ILE A 340 25.92 -0.02 -12.96
N SER A 341 25.54 -0.69 -11.88
CA SER A 341 24.47 -1.67 -11.94
C SER A 341 23.09 -1.06 -12.13
N ILE A 342 22.79 0.08 -11.51
CA ILE A 342 21.52 0.77 -11.76
C ILE A 342 21.44 1.30 -13.20
N ALA A 343 22.55 1.79 -13.76
CA ALA A 343 22.59 2.20 -15.16
C ALA A 343 22.30 1.01 -16.09
N ALA A 344 22.97 -0.13 -15.87
CA ALA A 344 22.73 -1.36 -16.63
C ALA A 344 21.30 -1.90 -16.46
N ALA A 345 20.77 -1.92 -15.24
CA ALA A 345 19.42 -2.38 -14.95
C ALA A 345 18.35 -1.48 -15.61
N THR A 346 18.60 -0.17 -15.65
CA THR A 346 17.71 0.79 -16.32
C THR A 346 17.73 0.58 -17.84
N LEU A 347 18.89 0.32 -18.43
CA LEU A 347 19.01 -0.04 -19.85
C LEU A 347 18.25 -1.34 -20.16
N ILE A 348 18.44 -2.40 -19.37
CA ILE A 348 17.72 -3.66 -19.53
C ILE A 348 16.21 -3.45 -19.41
N GLY A 349 15.77 -2.71 -18.38
CA GLY A 349 14.35 -2.40 -18.18
C GLY A 349 13.75 -1.63 -19.36
N PHE A 350 14.47 -0.65 -19.91
CA PHE A 350 14.04 0.10 -21.09
C PHE A 350 14.02 -0.76 -22.36
N SER A 351 15.01 -1.64 -22.54
CA SER A 351 15.04 -2.60 -23.66
C SER A 351 13.87 -3.57 -23.65
N LEU A 352 13.45 -4.06 -22.47
CA LEU A 352 12.31 -4.96 -22.33
C LEU A 352 10.98 -4.30 -22.75
N THR A 353 10.85 -2.98 -22.55
CA THR A 353 9.68 -2.22 -23.01
C THR A 353 9.53 -2.26 -24.54
N PHE A 354 10.64 -2.32 -25.29
CA PHE A 354 10.59 -2.45 -26.75
C PHE A 354 10.15 -3.85 -27.21
N LEU A 355 10.52 -4.90 -26.47
CA LEU A 355 10.08 -6.27 -26.74
C LEU A 355 8.57 -6.44 -26.47
N SER A 356 8.07 -5.87 -25.36
CA SER A 356 6.65 -5.97 -25.00
C SER A 356 5.71 -5.33 -26.02
N LYS A 357 6.18 -4.37 -26.83
CA LYS A 357 5.36 -3.70 -27.84
C LYS A 357 5.04 -4.58 -29.05
N ASN A 358 5.79 -5.67 -29.26
CA ASN A 358 5.66 -6.52 -30.45
C ASN A 358 4.79 -7.79 -30.23
N GLU A 359 4.32 -8.07 -29.02
CA GLU A 359 3.61 -9.32 -28.68
C GLU A 359 2.18 -9.14 -28.18
N ILE A 360 1.50 -8.04 -28.50
CA ILE A 360 0.04 -7.95 -28.30
C ILE A 360 -0.64 -8.22 -29.66
N PRO A 361 -1.21 -9.42 -29.89
CA PRO A 361 -2.12 -9.62 -31.01
C PRO A 361 -3.27 -8.64 -30.86
N GLN A 362 -3.49 -7.80 -31.85
CA GLN A 362 -4.75 -7.06 -31.94
C GLN A 362 -5.88 -8.10 -31.99
N PRO A 363 -6.93 -7.98 -31.17
CA PRO A 363 -8.07 -8.88 -31.28
C PRO A 363 -8.68 -8.72 -32.67
N SER A 364 -8.75 -9.83 -33.39
CA SER A 364 -9.40 -9.92 -34.69
C SER A 364 -10.88 -9.53 -34.57
N PRO A 365 -11.45 -8.83 -35.57
CA PRO A 365 -12.86 -8.46 -35.54
C PRO A 365 -13.72 -9.71 -35.69
N HIS A 366 -14.42 -10.11 -34.62
CA HIS A 366 -15.41 -11.18 -34.70
C HIS A 366 -16.70 -10.67 -35.38
N PRO A 367 -17.36 -11.51 -36.20
CA PRO A 367 -18.53 -11.11 -36.98
C PRO A 367 -19.75 -10.83 -36.10
N GLN A 368 -20.40 -9.70 -36.36
CA GLN A 368 -21.66 -9.30 -35.71
C GLN A 368 -22.76 -10.34 -35.97
N LYS A 369 -23.27 -10.97 -34.91
CA LYS A 369 -24.58 -11.63 -34.93
C LYS A 369 -25.65 -10.58 -34.60
N THR A 370 -26.43 -10.21 -35.62
CA THR A 370 -27.66 -9.45 -35.48
C THR A 370 -28.65 -10.25 -34.63
N ILE A 371 -29.04 -9.73 -33.47
CA ILE A 371 -30.15 -10.26 -32.67
C ILE A 371 -31.32 -9.27 -32.80
N GLU A 372 -32.42 -9.75 -33.38
CA GLU A 372 -33.67 -9.02 -33.56
C GLU A 372 -34.33 -8.69 -32.20
N MET A 373 -34.86 -7.47 -32.10
CA MET A 373 -35.68 -7.01 -30.98
C MET A 373 -37.05 -7.69 -30.98
N LYS A 374 -37.44 -8.31 -29.86
CA LYS A 374 -38.84 -8.56 -29.51
C LYS A 374 -39.21 -7.72 -28.29
N THR A 375 -40.14 -6.80 -28.49
CA THR A 375 -40.86 -6.03 -27.46
C THR A 375 -41.84 -6.94 -26.73
N GLN A 376 -41.92 -6.87 -25.39
CA GLN A 376 -43.07 -7.43 -24.67
C GLN A 376 -43.50 -6.55 -23.50
N LYS A 377 -44.76 -6.12 -23.64
CA LYS A 377 -45.65 -5.50 -22.66
C LYS A 377 -45.98 -6.47 -21.51
N ALA A 378 -45.79 -5.99 -20.30
CA ALA A 378 -46.51 -6.23 -19.04
C ALA A 378 -45.65 -5.45 -18.03
N TRP A 379 -46.11 -4.69 -17.04
CA TRP A 379 -46.99 -5.06 -15.96
C TRP A 379 -47.70 -3.78 -15.51
N SER A 380 -49.02 -3.76 -15.63
CA SER A 380 -49.88 -2.72 -15.06
C SER A 380 -50.85 -3.42 -14.11
N ASN A 381 -50.86 -2.98 -12.84
CA ASN A 381 -51.85 -3.21 -11.78
C ASN A 381 -51.40 -4.10 -10.61
N ILE A 382 -50.76 -3.50 -9.60
CA ILE A 382 -50.95 -3.87 -8.18
C ILE A 382 -50.94 -2.56 -7.35
N PRO A 383 -51.96 -2.28 -6.50
CA PRO A 383 -52.05 -1.02 -5.76
C PRO A 383 -51.52 -1.14 -4.33
N ILE A 384 -50.70 -0.17 -3.87
CA ILE A 384 -50.44 0.04 -2.44
C ILE A 384 -50.57 1.54 -2.14
N ARG A 385 -51.58 1.89 -1.32
CA ARG A 385 -51.80 3.24 -0.78
C ARG A 385 -50.96 3.44 0.48
N TYR A 386 -50.26 4.58 0.58
CA TYR A 386 -49.72 5.09 1.85
C TYR A 386 -50.55 6.28 2.36
N SER A 387 -50.82 6.23 3.67
CA SER A 387 -51.45 7.27 4.48
C SER A 387 -50.50 8.45 4.71
N THR A 388 -50.45 9.36 3.73
CA THR A 388 -50.27 10.82 3.83
C THR A 388 -49.97 11.29 2.40
N GLY A 389 -51.05 11.57 1.67
CA GLY A 389 -51.04 11.72 0.22
C GLY A 389 -50.44 13.03 -0.30
N LYS A 390 -49.10 13.10 -0.38
CA LYS A 390 -48.39 13.86 -1.42
C LYS A 390 -47.10 13.14 -1.82
N PRO A 391 -46.89 12.74 -3.09
CA PRO A 391 -45.59 12.27 -3.55
C PRO A 391 -44.57 13.41 -3.44
N LEU A 392 -43.35 13.10 -2.97
CA LEU A 392 -42.22 14.03 -3.04
C LEU A 392 -41.94 14.35 -4.53
N PRO A 393 -41.89 15.62 -4.96
CA PRO A 393 -41.61 15.96 -6.34
C PRO A 393 -40.09 15.83 -6.59
N LEU A 394 -39.63 14.64 -6.93
CA LEU A 394 -38.33 14.41 -7.56
C LEU A 394 -38.56 14.32 -9.08
N LEU A 395 -38.26 15.41 -9.79
CA LEU A 395 -38.07 15.54 -11.24
C LEU A 395 -38.90 14.58 -12.10
N SER A 396 -40.09 15.04 -12.51
CA SER A 396 -40.89 14.41 -13.57
C SER A 396 -40.15 14.38 -14.92
N SER A 397 -40.16 13.21 -15.57
CA SER A 397 -39.70 12.84 -16.94
C SER A 397 -39.89 13.93 -18.03
N PRO A 398 -39.14 13.99 -19.17
CA PRO A 398 -38.81 12.87 -20.09
C PRO A 398 -37.46 13.01 -20.89
N PHE A 399 -36.47 12.11 -20.78
CA PHE A 399 -35.19 12.28 -21.50
C PHE A 399 -34.57 10.99 -22.07
N GLU A 400 -33.82 11.18 -23.15
CA GLU A 400 -33.32 10.18 -24.10
C GLU A 400 -32.13 9.38 -23.52
N LYS A 401 -32.28 8.05 -23.49
CA LYS A 401 -31.36 7.10 -22.85
C LYS A 401 -30.38 6.57 -23.88
N ILE A 402 -29.09 6.94 -23.79
CA ILE A 402 -28.02 6.31 -24.58
C ILE A 402 -27.39 5.22 -23.70
N GLU A 403 -27.47 3.97 -24.17
CA GLU A 403 -27.09 2.78 -23.40
C GLU A 403 -26.05 1.97 -24.17
N ILE A 404 -24.87 1.78 -23.58
CA ILE A 404 -23.76 1.00 -24.14
C ILE A 404 -23.40 -0.08 -23.11
N LYS A 405 -23.34 -1.35 -23.54
CA LYS A 405 -23.06 -2.54 -22.71
C LYS A 405 -21.58 -2.91 -22.79
N SER A 406 -20.98 -3.43 -21.72
CA SER A 406 -19.58 -3.91 -21.76
C SER A 406 -19.22 -5.03 -20.79
N ASN A 407 -18.12 -5.73 -21.11
CA ASN A 407 -17.55 -6.88 -20.39
C ASN A 407 -16.68 -6.51 -19.16
N ASN A 408 -16.72 -7.36 -18.13
CA ASN A 408 -15.99 -7.24 -16.86
C ASN A 408 -14.47 -7.59 -16.95
N ARG A 409 -13.58 -6.61 -17.21
CA ARG A 409 -12.11 -6.77 -17.08
C ARG A 409 -11.50 -5.74 -16.12
N LYS A 410 -10.39 -6.09 -15.45
CA LYS A 410 -9.61 -5.19 -14.59
C LYS A 410 -8.85 -4.16 -15.44
N LEU A 411 -8.99 -2.88 -15.13
CA LEU A 411 -8.33 -1.79 -15.84
C LEU A 411 -6.83 -1.73 -15.51
N GLY A 412 -6.00 -1.55 -16.55
CA GLY A 412 -4.55 -1.33 -16.45
C GLY A 412 -4.21 0.13 -16.11
N ILE A 413 -2.94 0.39 -15.75
CA ILE A 413 -2.46 1.73 -15.40
C ILE A 413 -2.57 2.71 -16.58
N ASP A 414 -2.23 2.26 -17.79
CA ASP A 414 -2.33 3.09 -19.00
C ASP A 414 -3.78 3.45 -19.34
N GLU A 415 -4.72 2.53 -19.07
CA GLU A 415 -6.15 2.76 -19.25
C GLU A 415 -6.68 3.76 -18.22
N LEU A 416 -6.28 3.64 -16.95
CA LEU A 416 -6.63 4.60 -15.91
C LEU A 416 -6.06 6.00 -16.20
N ARG A 417 -4.82 6.07 -16.69
CA ARG A 417 -4.19 7.33 -17.12
C ARG A 417 -4.90 7.94 -18.33
N PHE A 418 -5.30 7.12 -19.30
CA PHE A 418 -6.08 7.57 -20.45
C PHE A 418 -7.44 8.14 -20.01
N ILE A 419 -8.13 7.48 -19.08
CA ILE A 419 -9.40 7.94 -18.51
C ILE A 419 -9.23 9.27 -17.76
N ASP A 420 -8.16 9.42 -16.97
CA ASP A 420 -7.83 10.67 -16.29
C ASP A 420 -7.63 11.82 -17.30
N GLU A 421 -6.70 11.65 -18.24
CA GLU A 421 -6.29 12.71 -19.17
C GLU A 421 -7.37 13.05 -20.23
N THR A 422 -8.14 12.05 -20.67
CA THR A 422 -9.06 12.18 -21.82
C THR A 422 -10.52 12.40 -21.40
N ILE A 423 -10.91 11.93 -20.21
CA ILE A 423 -12.31 11.98 -19.76
C ILE A 423 -12.46 12.89 -18.54
N PHE A 424 -11.85 12.53 -17.40
CA PHE A 424 -12.18 13.20 -16.14
C PHE A 424 -11.62 14.63 -16.03
N VAL A 425 -10.34 14.86 -16.37
CA VAL A 425 -9.77 16.23 -16.33
C VAL A 425 -10.48 17.19 -17.30
N PRO A 426 -10.77 16.82 -18.56
CA PRO A 426 -11.56 17.67 -19.45
C PRO A 426 -12.97 17.97 -18.92
N LEU A 427 -13.64 17.01 -18.28
CA LEU A 427 -14.96 17.23 -17.67
C LEU A 427 -14.89 18.20 -16.49
N PHE A 428 -13.85 18.11 -15.64
CA PHE A 428 -13.62 19.07 -14.57
C PHE A 428 -13.37 20.49 -15.11
N LYS A 429 -12.51 20.63 -16.12
CA LYS A 429 -12.26 21.93 -16.78
C LYS A 429 -13.53 22.51 -17.39
N LEU A 430 -14.34 21.68 -18.05
CA LEU A 430 -15.64 22.10 -18.56
C LEU A 430 -16.56 22.61 -17.43
N SER A 431 -16.53 21.98 -16.26
CA SER A 431 -17.34 22.39 -15.10
C SER A 431 -16.97 23.77 -14.53
N GLU A 432 -15.78 24.27 -14.88
CA GLU A 432 -15.25 25.57 -14.46
C GLU A 432 -15.43 26.67 -15.50
N THR A 433 -15.47 26.32 -16.80
CA THR A 433 -15.68 27.30 -17.86
C THR A 433 -17.10 27.87 -17.82
N SER A 434 -17.21 29.20 -17.76
CA SER A 434 -18.49 29.92 -17.87
C SER A 434 -19.13 29.85 -19.26
N ASP A 435 -18.43 29.26 -20.24
CA ASP A 435 -18.82 29.24 -21.64
C ASP A 435 -19.81 28.09 -21.89
N LYS A 436 -21.09 28.44 -22.01
CA LYS A 436 -22.25 27.53 -22.05
C LYS A 436 -22.47 26.90 -23.44
N ASN A 437 -21.42 26.74 -24.23
CA ASN A 437 -21.56 26.21 -25.59
C ASN A 437 -21.84 24.71 -25.56
N LEU A 438 -23.12 24.37 -25.79
CA LEU A 438 -23.64 23.00 -25.88
C LEU A 438 -22.80 22.13 -26.85
N SER A 439 -22.27 22.73 -27.91
CA SER A 439 -21.43 22.09 -28.94
C SER A 439 -20.07 21.62 -28.42
N THR A 440 -19.46 22.34 -27.46
CA THR A 440 -18.18 21.94 -26.84
C THR A 440 -18.39 20.81 -25.85
N ILE A 441 -19.50 20.85 -25.11
CA ILE A 441 -19.94 19.75 -24.25
C ILE A 441 -20.22 18.52 -25.11
N GLU A 442 -20.98 18.65 -26.20
CA GLU A 442 -21.25 17.55 -27.14
C GLU A 442 -19.99 16.99 -27.80
N LEU A 443 -18.98 17.81 -28.11
CA LEU A 443 -17.71 17.34 -28.67
C LEU A 443 -16.90 16.53 -27.66
N ILE A 444 -16.80 17.02 -26.41
CA ILE A 444 -16.11 16.29 -25.33
C ILE A 444 -16.90 15.05 -24.94
N MET A 445 -18.23 15.09 -24.99
CA MET A 445 -19.12 13.95 -24.80
C MET A 445 -19.00 12.92 -25.91
N ASN A 446 -18.89 13.33 -27.17
CA ASN A 446 -18.65 12.42 -28.30
C ASN A 446 -17.24 11.83 -28.24
N LYS A 447 -16.23 12.58 -27.77
CA LYS A 447 -14.89 12.06 -27.50
C LYS A 447 -14.90 11.09 -26.31
N ALA A 448 -15.60 11.41 -25.24
CA ALA A 448 -15.73 10.59 -24.05
C ALA A 448 -16.57 9.33 -24.32
N ALA A 449 -17.62 9.41 -25.14
CA ALA A 449 -18.44 8.28 -25.57
C ALA A 449 -17.68 7.36 -26.54
N LYS A 450 -16.92 7.92 -27.49
CA LYS A 450 -15.99 7.14 -28.34
C LYS A 450 -14.83 6.56 -27.54
N ALA A 451 -14.38 7.25 -26.50
CA ALA A 451 -13.40 6.73 -25.55
C ALA A 451 -14.01 5.71 -24.58
N ALA A 452 -15.34 5.72 -24.38
CA ALA A 452 -16.12 4.80 -23.54
C ALA A 452 -16.69 3.59 -24.32
N ASP A 453 -16.38 3.46 -25.61
CA ASP A 453 -16.35 2.15 -26.30
C ASP A 453 -15.27 1.22 -25.68
N TYR A 454 -14.44 1.73 -24.76
CA TYR A 454 -13.67 0.93 -23.80
C TYR A 454 -14.57 0.36 -22.69
N PRO A 455 -14.37 -0.89 -22.26
CA PRO A 455 -15.31 -1.57 -21.38
C PRO A 455 -15.40 -0.97 -19.96
N GLY A 456 -16.60 -0.53 -19.55
CA GLY A 456 -17.02 -0.49 -18.13
C GLY A 456 -17.61 0.82 -17.59
N ILE A 457 -17.69 1.89 -18.41
CA ILE A 457 -18.07 3.24 -17.96
C ILE A 457 -19.31 3.72 -18.73
N LYS A 458 -20.36 4.12 -18.00
CA LYS A 458 -21.57 4.71 -18.56
C LYS A 458 -21.66 6.18 -18.15
N ILE A 459 -21.62 7.08 -19.14
CA ILE A 459 -21.75 8.53 -18.90
C ILE A 459 -23.20 8.94 -19.21
N MET A 460 -23.89 9.56 -18.25
CA MET A 460 -25.25 10.06 -18.41
C MET A 460 -25.34 11.55 -18.05
N LEU A 461 -25.91 12.35 -18.93
CA LEU A 461 -26.13 13.77 -18.66
C LEU A 461 -27.52 13.99 -18.07
N PHE A 462 -27.61 14.76 -16.98
CA PHE A 462 -28.87 15.17 -16.38
C PHE A 462 -29.00 16.69 -16.52
N GLY A 463 -29.86 17.12 -17.44
CA GLY A 463 -30.12 18.52 -17.70
C GLY A 463 -31.49 18.75 -18.32
N ASN A 464 -32.07 19.92 -18.02
CA ASN A 464 -33.29 20.36 -18.69
C ASN A 464 -32.91 20.88 -20.08
N LYS A 465 -33.49 20.40 -21.19
CA LYS A 465 -33.12 20.88 -22.55
C LYS A 465 -33.29 22.42 -22.73
N ALA A 466 -34.02 23.09 -21.84
CA ALA A 466 -34.19 24.54 -21.82
C ALA A 466 -33.12 25.34 -21.03
N PHE A 467 -32.34 24.70 -20.16
CA PHE A 467 -31.31 25.35 -19.32
C PHE A 467 -30.11 24.41 -19.17
N SER A 468 -28.89 24.92 -19.37
CA SER A 468 -27.61 24.21 -19.21
C SER A 468 -27.65 23.09 -18.14
N PRO A 469 -27.11 21.89 -18.39
CA PRO A 469 -27.21 20.77 -17.44
C PRO A 469 -26.63 21.16 -16.08
N ASP A 470 -27.42 21.00 -15.00
CA ASP A 470 -26.95 21.31 -13.64
C ASP A 470 -25.96 20.25 -13.13
N PHE A 471 -26.03 19.02 -13.64
CA PHE A 471 -25.15 17.91 -13.24
C PHE A 471 -24.78 16.95 -14.38
N ILE A 472 -23.57 16.39 -14.31
CA ILE A 472 -23.21 15.14 -15.01
C ILE A 472 -23.32 14.00 -14.03
N GLU A 473 -24.04 12.94 -14.39
CA GLU A 473 -23.97 11.66 -13.68
C GLU A 473 -23.05 10.70 -14.44
N LEU A 474 -21.95 10.30 -13.82
CA LEU A 474 -21.13 9.20 -14.30
C LEU A 474 -21.55 7.97 -13.52
N LYS A 475 -21.95 6.89 -14.20
CA LYS A 475 -22.19 5.58 -13.57
C LYS A 475 -21.14 4.58 -14.04
N SER A 476 -20.46 3.95 -13.10
CA SER A 476 -19.72 2.72 -13.41
C SER A 476 -20.69 1.54 -13.33
N SER A 477 -20.82 0.77 -14.41
CA SER A 477 -21.69 -0.40 -14.50
C SER A 477 -20.82 -1.65 -14.57
N LEU A 478 -20.67 -2.35 -13.45
CA LEU A 478 -20.20 -3.74 -13.43
C LEU A 478 -21.44 -4.65 -13.43
N GLU A 479 -21.49 -5.68 -14.28
CA GLU A 479 -22.64 -6.61 -14.38
C GLU A 479 -23.00 -7.31 -13.05
N SER A 480 -22.15 -7.21 -12.02
CA SER A 480 -22.38 -7.73 -10.66
C SER A 480 -23.08 -6.72 -9.71
N GLY A 481 -23.84 -5.77 -10.25
CA GLY A 481 -24.74 -4.89 -9.47
C GLY A 481 -24.07 -3.72 -8.75
N SER A 482 -22.75 -3.71 -8.56
CA SER A 482 -22.05 -2.64 -7.84
C SER A 482 -21.89 -1.37 -8.70
N ALA A 483 -22.87 -0.47 -8.67
CA ALA A 483 -22.79 0.82 -9.39
C ALA A 483 -22.35 1.96 -8.48
N ALA A 484 -21.16 2.52 -8.71
CA ALA A 484 -20.80 3.82 -8.15
C ALA A 484 -21.36 4.94 -9.04
N SER A 485 -22.02 5.93 -8.42
CA SER A 485 -22.53 7.13 -9.10
C SER A 485 -21.69 8.35 -8.70
N PHE A 486 -21.29 9.13 -9.69
CA PHE A 486 -20.56 10.38 -9.50
C PHE A 486 -21.38 11.53 -10.07
N TYR A 487 -21.59 12.59 -9.29
CA TYR A 487 -22.25 13.80 -9.77
C TYR A 487 -21.28 14.97 -9.76
N LEU A 488 -21.10 15.59 -10.92
CA LEU A 488 -20.32 16.82 -11.08
C LEU A 488 -21.27 17.96 -11.40
N ARG A 489 -21.29 19.01 -10.58
CA ARG A 489 -22.15 20.18 -10.76
C ARG A 489 -21.53 21.20 -11.71
N PHE A 490 -22.26 21.60 -12.74
CA PHE A 490 -21.92 22.77 -13.55
C PHE A 490 -22.43 24.05 -12.86
N ASN A 491 -21.67 25.15 -12.93
CA ASN A 491 -21.93 26.45 -12.28
C ASN A 491 -21.56 26.52 -10.77
N GLU A 492 -22.03 27.57 -10.06
CA GLU A 492 -21.72 28.04 -8.68
C GLU A 492 -21.89 26.96 -7.57
N GLY A 493 -21.14 25.87 -7.67
CA GLY A 493 -20.96 24.91 -6.58
C GLY A 493 -19.89 25.42 -5.62
N SER A 494 -20.14 25.28 -4.33
CA SER A 494 -19.13 25.51 -3.31
C SER A 494 -17.99 24.50 -3.47
N ASN A 495 -16.76 24.85 -3.08
CA ASN A 495 -15.60 23.95 -3.15
C ASN A 495 -15.67 22.82 -2.09
N ILE A 496 -16.73 22.01 -2.19
CA ILE A 496 -17.12 20.95 -1.27
C ILE A 496 -17.26 19.65 -2.05
N LEU A 497 -16.55 18.62 -1.59
CA LEU A 497 -16.69 17.25 -2.05
C LEU A 497 -17.52 16.49 -1.01
N LEU A 498 -18.70 16.04 -1.41
CA LEU A 498 -19.62 15.28 -0.55
C LEU A 498 -19.59 13.80 -0.95
N GLU A 499 -19.22 12.92 -0.05
CA GLU A 499 -19.21 11.48 -0.31
C GLU A 499 -20.12 10.77 0.71
N SER A 500 -20.95 9.84 0.24
CA SER A 500 -21.78 8.99 1.10
C SER A 500 -21.60 7.52 0.78
N ASP A 501 -21.63 6.68 1.81
CA ASP A 501 -22.00 5.28 1.62
C ASP A 501 -23.51 5.13 1.52
N CYS A 502 -23.98 4.30 0.59
CA CYS A 502 -25.41 4.06 0.35
C CYS A 502 -25.97 2.91 1.21
N HIS A 503 -25.28 2.55 2.31
CA HIS A 503 -25.65 1.39 3.13
C HIS A 503 -26.88 1.64 4.00
N SER A 504 -27.19 2.91 4.33
CA SER A 504 -28.25 3.30 5.24
C SER A 504 -29.18 4.37 4.64
N ILE A 505 -30.48 4.25 4.88
CA ILE A 505 -31.45 5.32 4.52
C ILE A 505 -31.11 6.62 5.27
N LYS A 506 -30.62 6.52 6.51
CA LYS A 506 -30.26 7.68 7.32
C LYS A 506 -29.04 8.43 6.74
N SER A 507 -28.03 7.72 6.22
CA SER A 507 -26.88 8.36 5.56
C SER A 507 -27.31 9.12 4.30
N LEU A 508 -28.20 8.53 3.49
CA LEU A 508 -28.77 9.18 2.31
C LEU A 508 -29.61 10.42 2.64
N CYS A 509 -30.47 10.35 3.66
CA CYS A 509 -31.25 11.50 4.11
C CYS A 509 -30.35 12.64 4.61
N LEU A 510 -29.29 12.30 5.36
CA LEU A 510 -28.33 13.27 5.86
C LEU A 510 -27.53 13.92 4.73
N MET A 511 -27.09 13.12 3.76
CA MET A 511 -26.42 13.61 2.56
C MET A 511 -27.33 14.57 1.78
N ARG A 512 -28.62 14.26 1.61
CA ARG A 512 -29.57 15.13 0.90
C ARG A 512 -29.77 16.48 1.60
N LEU A 513 -29.82 16.46 2.93
CA LEU A 513 -29.89 17.67 3.74
C LEU A 513 -28.65 18.55 3.48
N ILE A 514 -27.45 17.96 3.50
CA ILE A 514 -26.19 18.67 3.25
C ILE A 514 -26.12 19.19 1.81
N GLU A 515 -26.50 18.39 0.83
CA GLU A 515 -26.57 18.79 -0.58
C GLU A 515 -27.42 20.04 -0.77
N SER A 516 -28.60 20.10 -0.13
CA SER A 516 -29.53 21.22 -0.27
C SER A 516 -29.02 22.54 0.30
N GLU A 517 -28.23 22.48 1.38
CA GLU A 517 -27.69 23.66 2.07
C GLU A 517 -26.36 24.13 1.48
N PHE A 518 -25.48 23.19 1.17
CA PHE A 518 -24.09 23.49 0.81
C PHE A 518 -23.84 23.52 -0.70
N LYS A 519 -24.74 22.96 -1.53
CA LYS A 519 -24.59 22.89 -2.99
C LYS A 519 -23.18 22.43 -3.43
N PRO A 520 -22.75 21.22 -3.02
CA PRO A 520 -21.40 20.74 -3.30
C PRO A 520 -21.13 20.67 -4.80
N LYS A 521 -19.87 20.90 -5.19
CA LYS A 521 -19.38 20.81 -6.57
C LYS A 521 -19.31 19.37 -7.05
N VAL A 522 -18.92 18.44 -6.16
CA VAL A 522 -18.80 17.01 -6.46
C VAL A 522 -19.57 16.20 -5.41
N ILE A 523 -20.36 15.23 -5.87
CA ILE A 523 -21.04 14.25 -5.01
C ILE A 523 -20.63 12.83 -5.43
N LEU A 524 -20.16 12.03 -4.47
CA LEU A 524 -19.74 10.65 -4.67
C LEU A 524 -20.67 9.70 -3.91
N LEU A 525 -21.27 8.75 -4.62
CA LEU A 525 -22.10 7.70 -4.02
C LEU A 525 -21.43 6.34 -4.17
N ASN A 526 -21.13 5.72 -3.04
CA ASN A 526 -20.51 4.40 -2.97
C ASN A 526 -21.53 3.34 -2.50
N GLY A 527 -21.95 2.44 -3.40
CA GLY A 527 -22.86 1.32 -3.09
C GLY A 527 -23.96 1.11 -4.14
N LEU A 528 -24.64 -0.06 -4.11
CA LEU A 528 -25.71 -0.40 -5.06
C LEU A 528 -26.86 0.61 -5.03
N PHE A 529 -27.12 1.23 -6.19
CA PHE A 529 -28.33 1.99 -6.46
C PHE A 529 -28.97 1.49 -7.75
N SER A 530 -29.93 0.58 -7.63
CA SER A 530 -30.85 0.21 -8.71
C SER A 530 -32.16 0.95 -8.48
N ARG A 531 -32.55 1.81 -9.43
CA ARG A 531 -33.89 2.37 -9.47
C ARG A 531 -34.81 1.27 -10.01
N GLY A 532 -35.52 0.56 -9.13
CA GLY A 532 -36.61 -0.31 -9.53
C GLY A 532 -37.72 0.52 -10.20
N ASP A 533 -38.38 -0.07 -11.20
CA ASP A 533 -39.41 0.59 -12.03
C ASP A 533 -40.63 1.09 -11.22
N GLU A 534 -40.75 0.72 -9.93
CA GLU A 534 -41.90 1.03 -9.06
C GLU A 534 -41.61 2.01 -7.92
N GLY A 535 -40.42 2.63 -7.87
CA GLY A 535 -40.12 3.66 -6.86
C GLY A 535 -39.97 3.15 -5.42
N THR A 536 -39.85 1.84 -5.22
CA THR A 536 -39.39 1.21 -3.98
C THR A 536 -37.86 1.23 -3.91
N ILE A 537 -37.33 1.66 -2.76
CA ILE A 537 -35.90 1.64 -2.45
C ILE A 537 -35.58 0.25 -1.92
N GLU A 538 -35.02 -0.62 -2.77
CA GLU A 538 -34.51 -1.92 -2.35
C GLU A 538 -33.03 -1.80 -2.02
N THR A 539 -32.70 -1.81 -0.74
CA THR A 539 -31.32 -1.99 -0.26
C THR A 539 -31.00 -3.49 -0.27
N GLU A 540 -30.52 -4.01 -1.39
CA GLU A 540 -29.93 -5.35 -1.39
C GLU A 540 -28.63 -5.32 -0.56
N THR A 541 -28.58 -6.18 0.46
CA THR A 541 -27.41 -6.39 1.32
C THR A 541 -26.27 -7.00 0.51
N ALA A 542 -25.52 -6.17 -0.21
CA ALA A 542 -24.31 -6.60 -0.89
C ALA A 542 -23.08 -6.34 -0.03
N LYS A 543 -22.56 -7.43 0.54
CA LYS A 543 -21.20 -7.52 1.10
C LYS A 543 -20.13 -7.57 -0.01
N THR A 544 -20.23 -6.69 -1.01
CA THR A 544 -19.36 -6.77 -2.18
C THR A 544 -18.58 -5.48 -2.32
N TYR A 545 -17.28 -5.56 -1.99
CA TYR A 545 -16.28 -4.52 -2.23
C TYR A 545 -16.44 -3.97 -3.66
N VAL A 546 -16.76 -2.69 -3.79
CA VAL A 546 -16.64 -1.99 -5.07
C VAL A 546 -15.19 -2.13 -5.51
N LYS A 547 -14.97 -2.78 -6.67
CA LYS A 547 -13.65 -2.92 -7.28
C LYS A 547 -13.08 -1.52 -7.51
N SER A 548 -12.11 -1.19 -6.70
CA SER A 548 -11.68 0.15 -6.30
C SER A 548 -10.94 0.99 -7.36
N SER A 549 -10.82 0.57 -8.62
CA SER A 549 -9.95 1.30 -9.56
C SER A 549 -10.56 2.60 -10.09
N LEU A 550 -11.86 2.65 -10.36
CA LEU A 550 -12.50 3.85 -10.96
C LEU A 550 -13.05 4.84 -9.94
N PHE A 551 -13.64 4.34 -8.85
CA PHE A 551 -14.13 5.19 -7.77
C PHE A 551 -12.97 5.93 -7.10
N ASP A 552 -11.89 5.22 -6.78
CA ASP A 552 -10.71 5.83 -6.17
C ASP A 552 -10.02 6.78 -7.15
N LEU A 553 -9.94 6.43 -8.44
CA LEU A 553 -9.39 7.32 -9.48
C LEU A 553 -10.22 8.61 -9.57
N PHE A 554 -11.55 8.51 -9.64
CA PHE A 554 -12.40 9.69 -9.72
C PHE A 554 -12.32 10.55 -8.45
N ASN A 555 -12.29 9.93 -7.27
CA ASN A 555 -12.11 10.63 -6.00
C ASN A 555 -10.75 11.37 -5.96
N GLN A 556 -9.66 10.69 -6.34
CA GLN A 556 -8.32 11.29 -6.44
C GLN A 556 -8.27 12.47 -7.40
N ILE A 557 -8.86 12.33 -8.60
CA ILE A 557 -8.90 13.40 -9.59
C ILE A 557 -9.76 14.56 -9.09
N SER A 558 -10.90 14.27 -8.47
CA SER A 558 -11.77 15.29 -7.89
C SER A 558 -11.02 16.11 -6.84
N MET A 559 -10.34 15.46 -5.90
CA MET A 559 -9.52 16.14 -4.90
C MET A 559 -8.39 16.94 -5.56
N ARG A 560 -7.70 16.38 -6.54
CA ARG A 560 -6.59 17.04 -7.25
C ARG A 560 -7.02 18.27 -8.02
N GLU A 561 -8.15 18.22 -8.73
CA GLU A 561 -8.64 19.36 -9.50
C GLU A 561 -9.29 20.41 -8.59
N MET A 562 -10.03 19.99 -7.57
CA MET A 562 -10.67 20.91 -6.61
C MET A 562 -9.68 21.61 -5.67
N ASP A 563 -8.53 21.00 -5.34
CA ASP A 563 -7.44 21.64 -4.58
C ASP A 563 -6.73 22.77 -5.38
N LYS A 564 -6.91 22.82 -6.70
CA LYS A 564 -6.39 23.93 -7.55
C LYS A 564 -7.29 25.15 -7.54
N LEU A 565 -8.52 25.04 -7.03
CA LEU A 565 -9.46 26.15 -6.93
C LEU A 565 -9.02 27.13 -5.83
N LYS A 566 -9.48 28.39 -5.91
CA LYS A 566 -9.05 29.47 -4.99
C LYS A 566 -9.54 29.28 -3.56
N ASP A 567 -10.68 28.61 -3.38
CA ASP A 567 -11.29 28.37 -2.06
C ASP A 567 -10.75 27.09 -1.43
N ASN A 568 -10.72 27.01 -0.09
CA ASN A 568 -10.29 25.79 0.60
C ASN A 568 -11.22 24.61 0.26
N LEU A 569 -10.63 23.46 -0.06
CA LEU A 569 -11.38 22.23 -0.29
C LEU A 569 -11.93 21.71 1.04
N ASN A 570 -13.25 21.51 1.10
CA ASN A 570 -13.90 20.90 2.26
C ASN A 570 -14.47 19.54 1.85
N ILE A 571 -14.02 18.49 2.52
CA ILE A 571 -14.49 17.12 2.29
C ILE A 571 -15.48 16.76 3.40
N ILE A 572 -16.71 16.46 3.02
CA ILE A 572 -17.76 16.00 3.92
C ILE A 572 -18.04 14.54 3.58
N LEU A 573 -17.74 13.64 4.50
CA LEU A 573 -18.07 12.23 4.37
C LEU A 573 -19.28 11.90 5.25
N VAL A 574 -20.27 11.22 4.68
CA VAL A 574 -21.37 10.61 5.42
C VAL A 574 -21.19 9.10 5.38
N LYS A 575 -20.97 8.50 6.54
CA LYS A 575 -20.68 7.07 6.66
C LYS A 575 -21.63 6.39 7.63
N THR A 576 -21.97 5.15 7.34
CA THR A 576 -22.71 4.28 8.24
C THR A 576 -21.73 3.71 9.26
N ALA A 577 -22.03 3.90 10.54
CA ALA A 577 -21.15 3.44 11.61
C ALA A 577 -21.11 1.91 11.67
N PRO A 578 -19.93 1.28 11.87
CA PRO A 578 -19.81 -0.17 11.92
C PRO A 578 -20.61 -0.76 13.09
N LYS A 579 -21.36 -1.84 12.84
CA LYS A 579 -22.23 -2.53 13.83
C LYS A 579 -21.50 -3.02 15.09
N LYS A 580 -20.17 -3.07 15.07
CA LYS A 580 -19.34 -3.50 16.20
C LYS A 580 -19.33 -2.49 17.36
N ASN A 581 -19.61 -1.22 17.07
CA ASN A 581 -19.61 -0.17 18.07
C ASN A 581 -21.03 -0.05 18.63
N ASN A 582 -21.22 -0.25 19.93
CA ASN A 582 -22.51 -0.06 20.62
C ASN A 582 -22.87 1.43 20.71
N LEU A 583 -23.04 2.07 19.56
CA LEU A 583 -23.30 3.49 19.42
C LEU A 583 -24.78 3.78 19.70
N ASN A 584 -25.03 4.93 20.30
CA ASN A 584 -26.39 5.38 20.53
C ASN A 584 -26.98 5.92 19.23
N LYS A 585 -28.10 5.32 18.79
CA LYS A 585 -28.78 5.60 17.53
C LYS A 585 -29.32 7.03 17.38
N ASN A 586 -29.40 7.78 18.49
CA ASN A 586 -29.89 9.15 18.51
C ASN A 586 -28.81 10.19 18.17
N PHE A 587 -27.54 9.78 18.14
CA PHE A 587 -26.43 10.68 17.89
C PHE A 587 -25.84 10.50 16.48
N VAL A 588 -25.52 11.63 15.85
CA VAL A 588 -24.58 11.70 14.72
C VAL A 588 -23.19 11.91 15.32
N TYR A 589 -22.30 10.95 15.10
CA TYR A 589 -20.94 11.03 15.61
C TYR A 589 -20.06 11.77 14.61
N VAL A 590 -19.29 12.75 15.08
CA VAL A 590 -18.50 13.63 14.22
C VAL A 590 -17.03 13.41 14.49
N SER A 591 -16.26 13.13 13.44
CA SER A 591 -14.80 13.19 13.50
C SER A 591 -14.26 14.16 12.45
N SER A 592 -13.19 14.87 12.80
CA SER A 592 -12.50 15.80 11.90
C SER A 592 -11.04 15.42 11.78
N ASN A 593 -10.44 15.68 10.61
CA ASN A 593 -9.02 15.45 10.36
C ASN A 593 -8.10 16.28 11.25
N THR A 594 -8.59 17.38 11.84
CA THR A 594 -7.84 18.19 12.82
C THR A 594 -7.94 17.65 14.24
N GLY A 595 -8.68 16.57 14.47
CA GLY A 595 -8.94 16.03 15.81
C GLY A 595 -9.87 16.91 16.65
N ALA A 596 -10.67 17.78 16.03
CA ALA A 596 -11.59 18.68 16.70
C ALA A 596 -12.59 17.93 17.61
N TYR A 597 -12.70 18.37 18.86
CA TYR A 597 -13.60 17.83 19.89
C TYR A 597 -14.67 18.83 20.36
N SER A 598 -14.70 20.03 19.78
CA SER A 598 -15.69 21.08 20.04
C SER A 598 -16.02 21.84 18.75
N PRO A 599 -17.25 22.35 18.57
CA PRO A 599 -17.61 23.20 17.43
C PRO A 599 -16.67 24.41 17.24
N ASP A 600 -16.16 25.00 18.32
CA ASP A 600 -15.31 26.19 18.27
C ASP A 600 -13.95 25.94 17.59
N THR A 601 -13.53 24.67 17.52
CA THR A 601 -12.26 24.25 16.90
C THR A 601 -12.39 23.87 15.43
N LEU A 602 -13.62 23.89 14.90
CA LEU A 602 -13.93 23.60 13.50
C LEU A 602 -13.77 24.84 12.62
N ASN A 603 -13.56 24.63 11.32
CA ASN A 603 -13.55 25.73 10.36
C ASN A 603 -14.99 26.26 10.09
N GLU A 604 -15.11 27.39 9.37
CA GLU A 604 -16.41 28.05 9.13
C GLU A 604 -17.45 27.13 8.47
N VAL A 605 -17.04 26.33 7.47
CA VAL A 605 -17.92 25.40 6.76
C VAL A 605 -18.39 24.26 7.68
N GLN A 606 -17.49 23.71 8.48
CA GLN A 606 -17.77 22.66 9.45
C GLN A 606 -18.64 23.17 10.61
N GLN A 607 -18.41 24.38 11.10
CA GLN A 607 -19.28 25.02 12.10
C GLN A 607 -20.69 25.22 11.54
N LYS A 608 -20.80 25.71 10.29
CA LYS A 608 -22.09 25.81 9.59
C LYS A 608 -22.77 24.44 9.46
N LEU A 609 -22.00 23.38 9.21
CA LEU A 609 -22.52 22.01 9.12
C LEU A 609 -23.05 21.52 10.47
N ILE A 610 -22.32 21.71 11.57
CA ILE A 610 -22.79 21.33 12.91
C ILE A 610 -24.04 22.13 13.29
N ASN A 611 -24.07 23.44 13.01
CA ASN A 611 -25.24 24.28 13.26
C ASN A 611 -26.46 23.81 12.44
N LEU A 612 -26.26 23.39 11.19
CA LEU A 612 -27.32 22.80 10.37
C LEU A 612 -27.91 21.54 11.03
N LEU A 613 -27.05 20.64 11.54
CA LEU A 613 -27.49 19.42 12.21
C LEU A 613 -28.28 19.73 13.49
N VAL A 614 -27.75 20.61 14.34
CA VAL A 614 -28.40 21.01 15.59
C VAL A 614 -29.74 21.70 15.32
N ASN A 615 -29.79 22.62 14.34
CA ASN A 615 -31.04 23.31 13.95
C ASN A 615 -32.10 22.35 13.40
N LYS A 616 -31.68 21.23 12.81
CA LYS A 616 -32.57 20.15 12.34
C LYS A 616 -32.85 19.10 13.42
N SER A 617 -32.56 19.41 14.69
CA SER A 617 -32.80 18.56 15.86
C SER A 617 -32.00 17.25 15.89
N TYR A 618 -30.87 17.18 15.18
CA TYR A 618 -29.93 16.06 15.34
C TYR A 618 -29.08 16.28 16.58
N SER A 619 -28.94 15.24 17.41
CA SER A 619 -27.98 15.26 18.51
C SER A 619 -26.60 14.91 17.97
N VAL A 620 -25.59 15.74 18.27
CA VAL A 620 -24.23 15.59 17.73
C VAL A 620 -23.26 15.23 18.86
N LYS A 621 -22.39 14.23 18.64
CA LYS A 621 -21.34 13.84 19.60
C LYS A 621 -19.99 13.75 18.88
N PHE A 622 -18.95 14.36 19.41
CA PHE A 622 -17.62 14.29 18.83
C PHE A 622 -16.93 12.96 19.19
N VAL A 623 -16.19 12.41 18.23
CA VAL A 623 -15.32 11.25 18.42
C VAL A 623 -14.11 11.69 19.22
N ASN A 624 -13.87 11.04 20.36
CA ASN A 624 -12.84 11.44 21.34
C ASN A 624 -11.88 10.31 21.72
N GLY A 625 -11.84 9.24 20.92
CA GLY A 625 -10.96 8.09 21.14
C GLY A 625 -11.32 7.21 22.34
N LEU A 626 -12.47 7.44 23.00
CA LEU A 626 -12.98 6.53 24.03
C LEU A 626 -13.34 5.16 23.41
N PRO A 627 -13.39 4.08 24.21
CA PRO A 627 -13.73 2.73 23.73
C PRO A 627 -15.03 2.65 22.91
N GLU A 628 -16.00 3.52 23.20
CA GLU A 628 -17.28 3.62 22.47
C GLU A 628 -17.12 4.14 21.04
N THR A 629 -16.17 5.04 20.80
CA THR A 629 -15.97 5.73 19.51
C THR A 629 -14.70 5.28 18.79
N SER A 630 -13.99 4.29 19.33
CA SER A 630 -12.77 3.75 18.74
C SER A 630 -13.04 3.17 17.35
N GLY A 631 -12.22 3.54 16.37
CA GLY A 631 -12.37 3.16 14.97
C GLY A 631 -13.22 4.11 14.13
N LEU A 632 -13.81 5.16 14.72
CA LEU A 632 -14.55 6.22 14.02
C LEU A 632 -13.66 7.44 13.67
N GLU A 633 -12.36 7.35 13.92
CA GLU A 633 -11.41 8.39 13.57
C GLU A 633 -11.28 8.55 12.04
N THR A 634 -10.98 9.76 11.58
CA THR A 634 -10.85 10.07 10.15
C THR A 634 -9.71 9.34 9.46
N ASP A 635 -8.68 8.94 10.21
CA ASP A 635 -7.43 8.38 9.70
C ASP A 635 -7.58 6.98 9.10
N ASN A 636 -8.68 6.29 9.43
CA ASN A 636 -8.95 4.94 8.95
C ASN A 636 -9.66 4.89 7.58
N LEU A 637 -10.01 6.04 7.00
CA LEU A 637 -10.79 6.13 5.77
C LEU A 637 -9.91 6.21 4.52
N LEU A 638 -10.36 5.65 3.40
CA LEU A 638 -9.58 5.66 2.16
C LEU A 638 -9.35 7.09 1.64
N SER A 639 -10.36 7.96 1.74
CA SER A 639 -10.28 9.36 1.32
C SER A 639 -9.29 10.19 2.18
N SER A 640 -8.99 9.77 3.42
CA SER A 640 -8.01 10.48 4.27
C SER A 640 -6.56 10.21 3.86
N ARG A 641 -6.29 9.11 3.15
CA ARG A 641 -4.95 8.77 2.62
C ARG A 641 -4.41 9.82 1.64
N TYR A 642 -5.30 10.60 1.02
CA TYR A 642 -4.95 11.64 0.04
C TYR A 642 -4.83 13.04 0.64
N LEU A 643 -5.23 13.24 1.91
CA LEU A 643 -5.13 14.54 2.57
C LEU A 643 -3.69 15.12 2.57
N PRO A 644 -2.62 14.34 2.82
CA PRO A 644 -1.26 14.86 2.79
C PRO A 644 -0.81 15.37 1.41
N MET A 645 -1.52 15.00 0.34
CA MET A 645 -1.21 15.41 -1.04
C MET A 645 -1.95 16.69 -1.46
N THR A 646 -2.76 17.26 -0.57
CA THR A 646 -3.53 18.51 -0.81
C THR A 646 -3.01 19.63 0.08
N LYS A 647 -3.11 20.89 -0.35
CA LYS A 647 -2.44 22.00 0.33
C LYS A 647 -3.24 22.62 1.47
N ASN A 648 -4.57 22.72 1.33
CA ASN A 648 -5.46 23.38 2.30
C ASN A 648 -6.83 22.67 2.40
N THR A 649 -6.82 21.35 2.60
CA THR A 649 -8.04 20.55 2.68
C THR A 649 -8.46 20.29 4.12
N SER A 650 -9.72 20.57 4.41
CA SER A 650 -10.34 20.13 5.66
C SER A 650 -11.27 18.95 5.40
N MET A 651 -11.35 18.04 6.36
CA MET A 651 -12.20 16.86 6.23
C MET A 651 -12.99 16.63 7.51
N ILE A 652 -14.28 16.35 7.34
CA ILE A 652 -15.20 16.01 8.41
C ILE A 652 -16.00 14.77 8.02
N VAL A 653 -16.21 13.88 8.98
CA VAL A 653 -16.93 12.62 8.81
C VAL A 653 -18.09 12.60 9.77
N LEU A 654 -19.27 12.34 9.21
CA LEU A 654 -20.52 12.16 9.93
C LEU A 654 -20.84 10.67 9.94
N TRP A 655 -20.68 10.06 11.11
CA TRP A 655 -21.00 8.66 11.34
C TRP A 655 -22.43 8.52 11.85
N VAL A 656 -23.20 7.74 11.11
CA VAL A 656 -24.62 7.52 11.39
C VAL A 656 -24.83 6.10 11.87
N SER A 657 -25.39 5.94 13.07
CA SER A 657 -25.74 4.63 13.63
C SER A 657 -27.10 4.16 13.12
N GLU A 658 -27.18 2.89 12.67
CA GLU A 658 -28.42 2.24 12.19
C GLU A 658 -29.40 1.92 13.31
#